data_AF-A0A1Q3GLI3-F1
#
_entry.id   AF-A0A1Q3GLI3-F1
#
_cell.length_a   1.000
_cell.length_b   1.000
_cell.length_c   1.000
_cell.angle_alpha   90.00
_cell.angle_beta   90.00
_cell.angle_gamma   90.00
#
_symmetry.space_group_name_H-M   'P 1'
#
loop_
_entity.id
_entity.type
_entity.pdbx_description
1 polymer ?
#
loop_
_entity_poly.entity_id
_entity_poly.type
_entity_poly.pdbx_seq_one_letter_code
_entity_poly.pdbx_strand_id
1 'polypeptide(L)'
;MKLTISKLILCTLLFSSIIHVQARGQTRGTALLIAEQPYYSEYAPTVAALEASGFNVEVRSLSGQPLTPFLIPNNASIITVANSLGNSNYTTFVQEYNTLTGQSWNPTLNTMPASIPVTGGVLSISPNDMSSYSALIFAGIGTPASGRFEVLPSQDYAPYNGLSSTEVEAIATHVQDLVLAAGQANIPVVGQGFGTAIIASCNTECGLANRLSCPNILDGQTITGSMVDPGNTQAVLAGYGAVFNQAQAVVVTPPTPQFTTTTITGGRWHPQYQLDLVEALLPYTPEVTTIPPTNSILVFIADQNYYSETAPFIAAMQNLGFNIDLRGANANPVTPYLIGPQTINGVANSLAGSNYADFLTQFQQVTGQSWDPSLNALPVSISVDGSILDITTEDMAHYRALVVLGGSGATAYTLDGNYGPHGGLSAGEVQAVAEHLNTLAVAALNGGNPVVGICHGSTPAVHFRVPCGATNSVDCISLLDGQTAAGFAGNPTQTGNIYSSINVNYNPSLTIGESLTAPQFVPTSGNTRETIFTLADWYPQHMVALADTLRVHLDGTPSDPEPPQNPPTPLGNVLIFAADSNYYSETRPIISALNALGYTTEVRTANGNPAFSYLIPSNSSLNNQLAPGSNMNAFRAYYQNLTGQAWDDALNVNPGSTPSDGNILDVLNPDNYVAFVVLGGSGVTNYALDGSYANFSLAGLNATQVQTVSEHISALAGAFVNQGKPFTAVCHGSETGVHCRVPDGNPDPVNSPSLWQGRSAAGFPLSPGYIQGRYNALGITYVADLTVAVAPPTSQFIPAIPGGYLLTQRDWYITSGLKTVEKLHSLLQSTPTNLSNTVNVVLLHGGPVTLGNCGPGNHENDVPCNHAHIPADHTNVEALLATNSPNDDFTFNVISLNLNNPASLPFDPNNEQQVLDYLVANADGLYMFKHWTRYLPNATQNAIARFVQEHGRGVFSNHHGLYNQFDNVVATDKTILVNLFGAQSSAAGFGLSLGNQTIHNVTPHFINTFGLNLLDAPSLSFDGTGASSVINLIGRTTAFTVNDEVYTNMAFEPGTTFGNNVNEIVPIMATSTLSGNQGLTTGFIREVGGTEIQGRLAYIQVGERQEHYDLASGSPIPQMFRNALYWVSSGENAMNLASRQTSFNNLSTSPKFTLKAYPNPATHFLELNHWEQIKKVTIYNLAGKQQLALSMTPHTSKKINIKGLPKGLFVVIVELKDGHKHQTKFVKK
;
A
#
# COMPACT_ATOMS: atom_id res chain seq x y z
N MET A 1 -68.10 -24.48 3.33
CA MET A 1 -67.19 -23.49 3.93
C MET A 1 -66.85 -22.45 2.87
N LYS A 2 -67.26 -21.20 3.06
CA LYS A 2 -66.93 -20.09 2.15
C LYS A 2 -65.69 -19.37 2.70
N LEU A 3 -64.52 -19.60 2.10
CA LEU A 3 -63.37 -18.73 2.33
C LEU A 3 -63.58 -17.44 1.53
N THR A 4 -63.44 -16.29 2.20
CA THR A 4 -63.49 -14.97 1.58
C THR A 4 -62.17 -14.64 0.87
N ILE A 5 -62.25 -13.87 -0.22
CA ILE A 5 -61.13 -13.45 -1.08
C ILE A 5 -59.96 -12.84 -0.29
N SER A 6 -60.22 -12.19 0.84
CA SER A 6 -59.19 -11.65 1.74
C SER A 6 -58.27 -12.71 2.34
N LYS A 7 -58.74 -13.95 2.56
CA LYS A 7 -57.89 -15.05 3.02
C LYS A 7 -57.12 -15.72 1.89
N LEU A 8 -57.59 -15.61 0.65
CA LEU A 8 -56.88 -16.12 -0.53
C LEU A 8 -55.70 -15.20 -0.91
N ILE A 9 -55.87 -13.89 -0.79
CA ILE A 9 -54.78 -12.91 -1.01
C ILE A 9 -53.71 -13.03 0.08
N LEU A 10 -54.11 -13.25 1.34
CA LEU A 10 -53.17 -13.52 2.44
C LEU A 10 -52.43 -14.86 2.24
N CYS A 11 -53.11 -15.94 1.81
CA CYS A 11 -52.44 -17.21 1.48
C CYS A 11 -51.51 -17.13 0.25
N THR A 12 -51.78 -16.25 -0.71
CA THR A 12 -50.92 -16.13 -1.91
C THR A 12 -49.66 -15.31 -1.62
N LEU A 13 -49.74 -14.32 -0.73
CA LEU A 13 -48.56 -13.58 -0.24
C LEU A 13 -47.75 -14.39 0.79
N LEU A 14 -48.38 -15.30 1.54
CA LEU A 14 -47.71 -16.21 2.48
C LEU A 14 -47.00 -17.39 1.80
N PHE A 15 -47.48 -17.85 0.63
CA PHE A 15 -46.80 -18.94 -0.10
C PHE A 15 -45.48 -18.52 -0.76
N SER A 16 -45.28 -17.23 -1.06
CA SER A 16 -43.99 -16.71 -1.53
C SER A 16 -42.96 -16.53 -0.40
N SER A 17 -43.41 -16.31 0.84
CA SER A 17 -42.52 -16.17 2.00
C SER A 17 -42.16 -17.50 2.66
N ILE A 18 -42.99 -18.55 2.52
CA ILE A 18 -42.67 -19.89 3.06
C ILE A 18 -41.50 -20.57 2.31
N ILE A 19 -41.18 -20.14 1.09
CA ILE A 19 -39.99 -20.64 0.35
C ILE A 19 -38.69 -19.92 0.79
N HIS A 20 -38.77 -18.82 1.56
CA HIS A 20 -37.62 -18.00 1.95
C HIS A 20 -37.10 -18.24 3.39
N VAL A 21 -37.63 -19.20 4.17
CA VAL A 21 -37.31 -19.34 5.61
C VAL A 21 -36.35 -20.50 5.93
N GLN A 22 -35.52 -20.95 4.99
CA GLN A 22 -34.51 -22.00 5.26
C GLN A 22 -33.05 -21.59 5.04
N ALA A 23 -32.73 -20.29 5.05
CA ALA A 23 -31.34 -19.84 5.07
C ALA A 23 -30.79 -19.86 6.52
N ARG A 24 -29.99 -20.88 6.84
CA ARG A 24 -29.28 -20.99 8.13
C ARG A 24 -28.06 -20.06 8.11
N GLY A 25 -27.91 -19.21 9.13
CA GLY A 25 -26.64 -18.52 9.43
C GLY A 25 -26.54 -17.03 9.05
N GLN A 26 -27.59 -16.41 8.54
CA GLN A 26 -27.55 -14.99 8.14
C GLN A 26 -27.78 -14.05 9.32
N THR A 27 -27.01 -12.96 9.41
CA THR A 27 -27.15 -11.95 10.46
C THR A 27 -28.17 -10.88 10.04
N ARG A 28 -29.26 -10.73 10.81
CA ARG A 28 -30.34 -9.74 10.57
C ARG A 28 -30.11 -8.40 11.29
N GLY A 29 -28.85 -8.09 11.63
CA GLY A 29 -28.46 -6.91 12.40
C GLY A 29 -28.83 -6.99 13.89
N THR A 30 -28.89 -5.85 14.59
CA THR A 30 -29.13 -5.78 16.04
C THR A 30 -30.58 -5.40 16.34
N ALA A 31 -31.29 -6.19 17.16
CA ALA A 31 -32.60 -5.83 17.70
C ALA A 31 -32.44 -5.21 19.10
N LEU A 32 -32.92 -3.98 19.27
CA LEU A 32 -32.90 -3.29 20.56
C LEU A 32 -34.16 -3.62 21.35
N LEU A 33 -34.01 -4.35 22.47
CA LEU A 33 -35.12 -4.70 23.36
C LEU A 33 -35.04 -3.89 24.65
N ILE A 34 -36.05 -3.04 24.89
CA ILE A 34 -36.21 -2.24 26.10
C ILE A 34 -37.28 -2.87 26.98
N ALA A 35 -36.93 -3.19 28.23
CA ALA A 35 -37.83 -3.82 29.19
C ALA A 35 -37.58 -3.35 30.63
N GLU A 36 -38.59 -3.45 31.50
CA GLU A 36 -38.46 -3.18 32.93
C GLU A 36 -39.49 -4.04 33.69
N GLN A 37 -39.02 -5.07 34.41
CA GLN A 37 -39.87 -6.15 34.92
C GLN A 37 -40.69 -6.86 33.82
N PRO A 38 -40.04 -7.50 32.83
CA PRO A 38 -40.78 -8.17 31.77
C PRO A 38 -41.50 -9.42 32.26
N TYR A 39 -42.63 -9.74 31.62
CA TYR A 39 -43.20 -11.08 31.69
C TYR A 39 -42.20 -12.06 31.07
N TYR A 40 -41.77 -13.06 31.83
CA TYR A 40 -40.75 -13.98 31.33
C TYR A 40 -41.24 -14.80 30.12
N SER A 41 -42.55 -15.06 30.04
CA SER A 41 -43.20 -15.72 28.88
C SER A 41 -43.33 -14.81 27.65
N GLU A 42 -43.09 -13.52 27.80
CA GLU A 42 -42.95 -12.56 26.70
C GLU A 42 -41.47 -12.46 26.28
N TYR A 43 -40.58 -12.24 27.26
CA TYR A 43 -39.16 -12.05 27.03
C TYR A 43 -38.46 -13.26 26.41
N ALA A 44 -38.46 -14.42 27.09
CA ALA A 44 -37.59 -15.53 26.72
C ALA A 44 -37.93 -16.13 25.34
N PRO A 45 -39.21 -16.36 24.98
CA PRO A 45 -39.56 -16.81 23.64
C PRO A 45 -39.20 -15.81 22.54
N THR A 46 -39.37 -14.51 22.79
CA THR A 46 -39.08 -13.45 21.81
C THR A 46 -37.57 -13.37 21.54
N VAL A 47 -36.75 -13.30 22.59
CA VAL A 47 -35.29 -13.22 22.46
C VAL A 47 -34.74 -14.47 21.76
N ALA A 48 -35.15 -15.67 22.21
CA ALA A 48 -34.70 -16.91 21.61
C ALA A 48 -35.09 -17.01 20.13
N ALA A 49 -36.31 -16.60 19.77
CA ALA A 49 -36.76 -16.63 18.38
C ALA A 49 -36.02 -15.60 17.51
N LEU A 50 -35.72 -14.41 18.03
CA LEU A 50 -34.92 -13.39 17.33
C LEU A 50 -33.48 -13.85 17.10
N GLU A 51 -32.81 -14.33 18.14
CA GLU A 51 -31.43 -14.86 18.04
C GLU A 51 -31.37 -16.04 17.07
N ALA A 52 -32.33 -16.97 17.16
CA ALA A 52 -32.40 -18.11 16.26
C ALA A 52 -32.72 -17.72 14.81
N SER A 53 -33.36 -16.57 14.60
CA SER A 53 -33.65 -15.98 13.29
C SER A 53 -32.53 -15.06 12.77
N GLY A 54 -31.39 -14.97 13.47
CA GLY A 54 -30.20 -14.28 13.02
C GLY A 54 -29.97 -12.87 13.59
N PHE A 55 -30.79 -12.40 14.53
CA PHE A 55 -30.55 -11.11 15.19
C PHE A 55 -29.49 -11.22 16.29
N ASN A 56 -28.69 -10.16 16.45
CA ASN A 56 -28.02 -9.90 17.72
C ASN A 56 -29.00 -9.12 18.63
N VAL A 57 -29.36 -9.65 19.80
CA VAL A 57 -30.36 -9.01 20.66
C VAL A 57 -29.67 -8.21 21.77
N GLU A 58 -29.83 -6.89 21.74
CA GLU A 58 -29.32 -5.99 22.75
C GLU A 58 -30.42 -5.65 23.75
N VAL A 59 -30.26 -6.08 25.00
CA VAL A 59 -31.27 -5.87 26.06
C VAL A 59 -30.86 -4.70 26.95
N ARG A 60 -31.77 -3.73 27.10
CA ARG A 60 -31.60 -2.52 27.92
C ARG A 60 -32.73 -2.39 28.93
N SER A 61 -32.40 -1.91 30.12
CA SER A 61 -33.41 -1.53 31.13
C SER A 61 -33.60 -0.02 31.19
N LEU A 62 -34.67 0.45 31.83
CA LEU A 62 -34.86 1.89 32.01
C LEU A 62 -33.79 2.46 32.96
N SER A 63 -33.45 1.71 34.01
CA SER A 63 -32.51 2.11 35.08
C SER A 63 -31.05 1.70 34.85
N GLY A 64 -30.76 0.86 33.85
CA GLY A 64 -29.45 0.21 33.67
C GLY A 64 -29.15 -0.93 34.63
N GLN A 65 -30.09 -1.27 35.53
CA GLN A 65 -29.98 -2.44 36.41
C GLN A 65 -30.49 -3.72 35.74
N PRO A 66 -30.02 -4.91 36.16
CA PRO A 66 -30.57 -6.19 35.71
C PRO A 66 -32.09 -6.29 35.95
N LEU A 67 -32.81 -6.89 35.01
CA LEU A 67 -34.27 -6.99 35.09
C LEU A 67 -34.67 -8.08 36.09
N THR A 68 -35.75 -7.83 36.84
CA THR A 68 -36.41 -8.86 37.66
C THR A 68 -37.64 -9.37 36.92
N PRO A 69 -37.57 -10.53 36.24
CA PRO A 69 -38.72 -11.06 35.51
C PRO A 69 -39.79 -11.63 36.45
N PHE A 70 -41.02 -11.72 35.96
CA PHE A 70 -42.09 -12.45 36.67
C PHE A 70 -42.98 -13.24 35.69
N LEU A 71 -43.81 -14.15 36.22
CA LEU A 71 -44.74 -14.99 35.46
C LEU A 71 -46.14 -14.93 36.08
N ILE A 72 -47.18 -15.09 35.25
CA ILE A 72 -48.56 -15.26 35.72
C ILE A 72 -49.04 -16.67 35.36
N PRO A 73 -49.52 -17.47 36.34
CA PRO A 73 -49.47 -17.21 37.78
C PRO A 73 -48.04 -17.25 38.35
N ASN A 74 -47.80 -16.58 39.48
CA ASN A 74 -46.49 -16.54 40.15
C ASN A 74 -45.96 -17.96 40.40
N ASN A 75 -44.66 -18.18 40.15
CA ASN A 75 -43.96 -19.48 40.21
C ASN A 75 -44.34 -20.49 39.10
N ALA A 76 -44.95 -20.05 38.00
CA ALA A 76 -45.12 -20.87 36.80
C ALA A 76 -43.78 -21.11 36.06
N SER A 77 -43.80 -21.99 35.06
CA SER A 77 -42.75 -22.14 34.03
C SER A 77 -43.34 -21.79 32.66
N ILE A 78 -42.50 -21.63 31.62
CA ILE A 78 -42.99 -21.48 30.24
C ILE A 78 -43.90 -22.66 29.85
N ILE A 79 -43.62 -23.87 30.35
CA ILE A 79 -44.44 -25.06 30.13
C ILE A 79 -45.86 -24.85 30.70
N THR A 80 -45.95 -24.39 31.95
CA THR A 80 -47.24 -24.14 32.60
C THR A 80 -48.04 -23.06 31.88
N VAL A 81 -47.37 -21.98 31.46
CA VAL A 81 -48.00 -20.87 30.74
C VAL A 81 -48.46 -21.30 29.33
N ALA A 82 -47.63 -22.04 28.59
CA ALA A 82 -47.97 -22.55 27.26
C ALA A 82 -49.18 -23.51 27.26
N ASN A 83 -49.44 -24.16 28.40
CA ASN A 83 -50.57 -25.07 28.60
C ASN A 83 -51.81 -24.38 29.19
N SER A 84 -51.76 -23.07 29.45
CA SER A 84 -52.85 -22.35 30.15
C SER A 84 -54.01 -21.91 29.25
N LEU A 85 -53.86 -21.99 27.92
CA LEU A 85 -54.91 -21.67 26.95
C LEU A 85 -55.48 -22.95 26.32
N GLY A 86 -56.81 -23.03 26.16
CA GLY A 86 -57.49 -24.26 25.72
C GLY A 86 -57.16 -24.75 24.30
N ASN A 87 -56.50 -23.94 23.46
CA ASN A 87 -56.20 -24.23 22.05
C ASN A 87 -54.70 -24.30 21.73
N SER A 88 -53.82 -24.17 22.71
CA SER A 88 -52.36 -24.30 22.54
C SER A 88 -51.78 -25.11 23.69
N ASN A 89 -50.69 -25.83 23.43
CA ASN A 89 -49.94 -26.55 24.46
C ASN A 89 -48.44 -26.38 24.21
N TYR A 90 -47.63 -26.72 25.22
CA TYR A 90 -46.17 -26.60 25.15
C TYR A 90 -45.55 -27.34 23.95
N THR A 91 -46.10 -28.49 23.56
CA THR A 91 -45.64 -29.24 22.37
C THR A 91 -45.87 -28.44 21.08
N THR A 92 -47.04 -27.80 20.97
CA THR A 92 -47.41 -26.98 19.81
C THR A 92 -46.48 -25.77 19.71
N PHE A 93 -46.23 -25.11 20.85
CA PHE A 93 -45.26 -24.02 20.93
C PHE A 93 -43.85 -24.42 20.48
N VAL A 94 -43.32 -25.55 20.98
CA VAL A 94 -41.99 -26.04 20.56
C VAL A 94 -41.98 -26.36 19.06
N GLN A 95 -43.05 -26.95 18.53
CA GLN A 95 -43.15 -27.25 17.11
C GLN A 95 -43.17 -25.99 16.25
N GLU A 96 -43.92 -24.96 16.66
CA GLU A 96 -44.00 -23.68 15.96
C GLU A 96 -42.68 -22.92 16.06
N TYR A 97 -41.99 -22.94 17.22
CA TYR A 97 -40.64 -22.38 17.37
C TYR A 97 -39.65 -23.04 16.40
N ASN A 98 -39.64 -24.37 16.35
CA ASN A 98 -38.75 -25.12 15.48
C ASN A 98 -39.06 -24.88 14.00
N THR A 99 -40.34 -24.69 13.67
CA THR A 99 -40.79 -24.41 12.30
C THR A 99 -40.39 -23.00 11.88
N LEU A 100 -40.59 -22.00 12.74
CA LEU A 100 -40.26 -20.61 12.49
C LEU A 100 -38.76 -20.37 12.36
N THR A 101 -37.96 -20.97 13.25
CA THR A 101 -36.53 -20.65 13.38
C THR A 101 -35.60 -21.69 12.75
N GLY A 102 -36.10 -22.89 12.45
CA GLY A 102 -35.26 -24.03 12.05
C GLY A 102 -34.37 -24.60 13.16
N GLN A 103 -34.45 -24.08 14.40
CA GLN A 103 -33.67 -24.52 15.56
C GLN A 103 -34.53 -25.20 16.62
N SER A 104 -33.93 -26.10 17.41
CA SER A 104 -34.62 -26.74 18.52
C SER A 104 -34.76 -25.77 19.72
N TRP A 105 -35.98 -25.60 20.24
CA TRP A 105 -36.22 -24.86 21.49
C TRP A 105 -35.34 -25.37 22.64
N ASN A 106 -34.62 -24.46 23.31
CA ASN A 106 -33.77 -24.80 24.45
C ASN A 106 -34.61 -25.00 25.73
N PRO A 107 -34.72 -26.23 26.27
CA PRO A 107 -35.55 -26.47 27.44
C PRO A 107 -35.08 -25.78 28.73
N THR A 108 -33.82 -25.32 28.80
CA THR A 108 -33.32 -24.60 29.98
C THR A 108 -33.99 -23.24 30.16
N LEU A 109 -34.50 -22.65 29.07
CA LEU A 109 -35.24 -21.38 29.09
C LEU A 109 -36.62 -21.51 29.74
N ASN A 110 -37.13 -22.72 29.98
CA ASN A 110 -38.45 -22.91 30.59
C ASN A 110 -38.54 -22.42 32.04
N THR A 111 -37.41 -22.43 32.76
CA THR A 111 -37.32 -21.99 34.14
C THR A 111 -36.97 -20.51 34.17
N MET A 112 -37.75 -19.72 34.91
CA MET A 112 -37.50 -18.29 35.06
C MET A 112 -36.22 -18.05 35.88
N PRO A 113 -35.24 -17.28 35.37
CA PRO A 113 -34.06 -16.91 36.12
C PRO A 113 -34.39 -15.88 37.21
N ALA A 114 -33.54 -15.76 38.22
CA ALA A 114 -33.70 -14.76 39.29
C ALA A 114 -33.52 -13.32 38.79
N SER A 115 -32.73 -13.13 37.73
CA SER A 115 -32.56 -11.85 37.03
C SER A 115 -32.19 -12.08 35.57
N ILE A 116 -32.43 -11.08 34.73
CA ILE A 116 -32.00 -11.06 33.32
C ILE A 116 -30.90 -10.00 33.19
N PRO A 117 -29.73 -10.36 32.62
CA PRO A 117 -28.66 -9.39 32.40
C PRO A 117 -29.07 -8.35 31.36
N VAL A 118 -28.60 -7.12 31.54
CA VAL A 118 -28.77 -6.03 30.58
C VAL A 118 -27.42 -5.47 30.20
N THR A 119 -27.32 -4.93 28.99
CA THR A 119 -26.10 -4.33 28.46
C THR A 119 -25.88 -2.90 28.97
N GLY A 120 -26.92 -2.26 29.52
CA GLY A 120 -26.90 -0.92 30.08
C GLY A 120 -28.30 -0.30 30.21
N GLY A 121 -28.36 0.97 30.59
CA GLY A 121 -29.61 1.73 30.70
C GLY A 121 -30.01 2.38 29.37
N VAL A 122 -31.31 2.66 29.18
CA VAL A 122 -31.83 3.23 27.93
C VAL A 122 -31.19 4.57 27.56
N LEU A 123 -30.84 5.41 28.55
CA LEU A 123 -30.17 6.71 28.34
C LEU A 123 -28.76 6.62 27.74
N SER A 124 -28.17 5.42 27.67
CA SER A 124 -26.85 5.22 27.07
C SER A 124 -26.86 5.13 25.54
N ILE A 125 -28.05 5.11 24.92
CA ILE A 125 -28.24 4.93 23.49
C ILE A 125 -28.51 6.28 22.86
N SER A 126 -27.72 6.72 21.88
CA SER A 126 -28.04 7.96 21.17
C SER A 126 -29.20 7.72 20.19
N PRO A 127 -30.19 8.63 20.08
CA PRO A 127 -31.16 8.58 18.99
C PRO A 127 -30.52 8.62 17.60
N ASN A 128 -29.34 9.23 17.48
CA ASN A 128 -28.58 9.24 16.22
C ASN A 128 -28.05 7.86 15.82
N ASP A 129 -27.90 6.94 16.79
CA ASP A 129 -27.41 5.59 16.55
C ASP A 129 -28.54 4.65 16.13
N MET A 130 -29.80 5.10 16.12
CA MET A 130 -30.94 4.23 15.81
C MET A 130 -30.80 3.54 14.45
N SER A 131 -30.20 4.18 13.44
CA SER A 131 -29.94 3.57 12.12
C SER A 131 -29.02 2.35 12.14
N SER A 132 -28.35 2.06 13.26
CA SER A 132 -27.53 0.85 13.45
C SER A 132 -28.35 -0.37 13.92
N TYR A 133 -29.61 -0.16 14.31
CA TYR A 133 -30.51 -1.22 14.74
C TYR A 133 -31.47 -1.61 13.62
N SER A 134 -31.89 -2.87 13.64
CA SER A 134 -32.80 -3.46 12.66
C SER A 134 -34.25 -3.50 13.17
N ALA A 135 -34.45 -3.49 14.50
CA ALA A 135 -35.76 -3.39 15.12
C ALA A 135 -35.67 -2.72 16.49
N LEU A 136 -36.73 -1.99 16.87
CA LEU A 136 -36.91 -1.42 18.21
C LEU A 136 -38.09 -2.11 18.90
N ILE A 137 -37.85 -2.79 20.02
CA ILE A 137 -38.82 -3.67 20.69
C ILE A 137 -39.03 -3.21 22.13
N PHE A 138 -40.29 -2.98 22.53
CA PHE A 138 -40.69 -2.70 23.90
C PHE A 138 -41.42 -3.90 24.50
N ALA A 139 -40.81 -4.52 25.51
CA ALA A 139 -41.33 -5.71 26.18
C ALA A 139 -41.67 -5.44 27.65
N GLY A 140 -42.92 -5.73 28.03
CA GLY A 140 -43.42 -5.83 29.41
C GLY A 140 -42.85 -4.82 30.43
N ILE A 141 -43.46 -3.64 30.56
CA ILE A 141 -43.14 -2.67 31.62
C ILE A 141 -44.23 -2.74 32.72
N GLY A 142 -44.03 -3.60 33.74
CA GLY A 142 -44.74 -3.61 35.04
C GLY A 142 -46.26 -3.89 35.10
N THR A 143 -46.75 -4.39 36.26
CA THR A 143 -48.17 -4.75 36.52
C THR A 143 -49.02 -3.64 37.20
N PRO A 144 -50.38 -3.72 37.13
CA PRO A 144 -51.35 -2.67 37.48
C PRO A 144 -51.58 -2.36 38.98
N ALA A 145 -50.75 -2.81 39.92
CA ALA A 145 -51.11 -2.74 41.34
C ALA A 145 -51.12 -1.31 41.95
N SER A 146 -50.78 -0.27 41.17
CA SER A 146 -50.76 1.12 41.66
C SER A 146 -51.32 2.17 40.70
N GLY A 147 -51.97 1.77 39.58
CA GLY A 147 -52.57 2.73 38.65
C GLY A 147 -51.57 3.64 37.93
N ARG A 148 -50.28 3.26 37.89
CA ARG A 148 -49.19 4.03 37.26
C ARG A 148 -48.74 3.35 35.98
N PHE A 149 -49.53 3.47 34.90
CA PHE A 149 -49.15 2.99 33.57
C PHE A 149 -48.32 4.00 32.77
N GLU A 150 -47.73 4.96 33.46
CA GLU A 150 -47.44 6.24 32.87
C GLU A 150 -45.98 6.61 33.14
N VAL A 151 -45.06 5.98 32.41
CA VAL A 151 -43.75 6.62 32.21
C VAL A 151 -43.94 7.88 31.33
N LEU A 152 -45.07 8.04 30.62
CA LEU A 152 -45.20 9.04 29.55
C LEU A 152 -46.46 9.95 29.51
N PRO A 153 -47.51 9.85 30.37
CA PRO A 153 -48.42 11.03 30.44
C PRO A 153 -48.84 11.59 31.83
N SER A 154 -48.47 11.02 32.97
CA SER A 154 -48.91 11.60 34.25
C SER A 154 -48.09 12.85 34.57
N GLN A 155 -48.77 13.97 34.84
CA GLN A 155 -48.13 15.20 35.36
C GLN A 155 -47.40 14.98 36.71
N ASP A 156 -47.53 13.80 37.31
CA ASP A 156 -46.82 13.37 38.52
C ASP A 156 -45.84 12.22 38.22
N TYR A 157 -44.59 12.54 37.84
CA TYR A 157 -43.51 11.56 37.80
C TYR A 157 -43.13 11.15 39.22
N ALA A 158 -43.79 10.15 39.80
CA ALA A 158 -43.38 9.64 41.10
C ALA A 158 -42.10 8.78 40.99
N PRO A 159 -41.21 8.78 42.01
CA PRO A 159 -40.04 7.92 42.01
C PRO A 159 -40.37 6.45 41.73
N TYR A 160 -39.59 5.80 40.86
CA TYR A 160 -39.84 4.43 40.39
C TYR A 160 -38.54 3.62 40.37
N ASN A 161 -38.55 2.45 41.01
CA ASN A 161 -37.43 1.49 41.04
C ASN A 161 -36.04 2.11 41.33
N GLY A 162 -35.99 3.04 42.30
CA GLY A 162 -34.75 3.74 42.68
C GLY A 162 -34.44 4.99 41.86
N LEU A 163 -35.21 5.29 40.81
CA LEU A 163 -35.11 6.52 40.01
C LEU A 163 -35.94 7.64 40.63
N SER A 164 -35.38 8.85 40.62
CA SER A 164 -36.08 10.09 40.96
C SER A 164 -37.12 10.47 39.89
N SER A 165 -38.03 11.37 40.26
CA SER A 165 -39.03 11.94 39.34
C SER A 165 -38.39 12.51 38.07
N THR A 166 -37.26 13.20 38.22
CA THR A 166 -36.51 13.83 37.13
C THR A 166 -35.83 12.80 36.22
N GLU A 167 -35.33 11.70 36.77
CA GLU A 167 -34.74 10.61 35.97
C GLU A 167 -35.82 9.88 35.17
N VAL A 168 -37.01 9.67 35.74
CA VAL A 168 -38.16 9.09 35.03
C VAL A 168 -38.61 10.00 33.87
N GLU A 169 -38.68 11.31 34.09
CA GLU A 169 -39.00 12.30 33.04
C GLU A 169 -37.95 12.33 31.91
N ALA A 170 -36.66 12.24 32.26
CA ALA A 170 -35.57 12.18 31.28
C ALA A 170 -35.64 10.90 30.43
N ILE A 171 -35.88 9.74 31.07
CA ILE A 171 -36.07 8.47 30.38
C ILE A 171 -37.28 8.52 29.45
N ALA A 172 -38.39 9.09 29.91
CA ALA A 172 -39.60 9.26 29.14
C ALA A 172 -39.35 10.08 27.87
N THR A 173 -38.69 11.23 28.01
CA THR A 173 -38.30 12.08 26.87
C THR A 173 -37.43 11.29 25.88
N HIS A 174 -36.44 10.59 26.41
CA HIS A 174 -35.48 9.87 25.60
C HIS A 174 -36.10 8.69 24.84
N VAL A 175 -37.02 7.94 25.45
CA VAL A 175 -37.76 6.87 24.77
C VAL A 175 -38.59 7.42 23.60
N GLN A 176 -39.20 8.59 23.75
CA GLN A 176 -39.90 9.26 22.65
C GLN A 176 -38.92 9.61 21.52
N ASP A 177 -37.73 10.14 21.84
CA ASP A 177 -36.71 10.46 20.85
C ASP A 177 -36.24 9.20 20.08
N LEU A 178 -36.06 8.07 20.76
CA LEU A 178 -35.71 6.79 20.12
C LEU A 178 -36.80 6.28 19.18
N VAL A 179 -38.08 6.39 19.57
CA VAL A 179 -39.22 5.99 18.71
C VAL A 179 -39.29 6.88 17.47
N LEU A 180 -39.14 8.19 17.62
CA LEU A 180 -39.13 9.12 16.49
C LEU A 180 -37.93 8.89 15.57
N ALA A 181 -36.75 8.66 16.12
CA ALA A 181 -35.56 8.32 15.36
C ALA A 181 -35.70 6.98 14.61
N ALA A 182 -36.34 5.97 15.22
CA ALA A 182 -36.69 4.73 14.53
C ALA A 182 -37.62 4.98 13.34
N GLY A 183 -38.61 5.86 13.50
CA GLY A 183 -39.49 6.31 12.41
C GLY A 183 -38.74 6.96 11.26
N GLN A 184 -37.81 7.87 11.57
CA GLN A 184 -36.97 8.56 10.58
C GLN A 184 -36.02 7.59 9.84
N ALA A 185 -35.51 6.59 10.55
CA ALA A 185 -34.63 5.56 10.01
C ALA A 185 -35.39 4.41 9.32
N ASN A 186 -36.74 4.45 9.28
CA ASN A 186 -37.60 3.39 8.74
C ASN A 186 -37.37 2.01 9.40
N ILE A 187 -37.15 2.01 10.72
CA ILE A 187 -36.93 0.81 11.53
C ILE A 187 -38.26 0.38 12.15
N PRO A 188 -38.69 -0.89 12.03
CA PRO A 188 -39.94 -1.34 12.61
C PRO A 188 -39.93 -1.20 14.14
N VAL A 189 -41.04 -0.69 14.68
CA VAL A 189 -41.24 -0.54 16.13
C VAL A 189 -42.25 -1.57 16.62
N VAL A 190 -41.85 -2.34 17.62
CA VAL A 190 -42.63 -3.47 18.14
C VAL A 190 -43.07 -3.21 19.58
N GLY A 191 -44.36 -3.28 19.86
CA GLY A 191 -44.94 -3.16 21.19
C GLY A 191 -45.54 -4.47 21.67
N GLN A 192 -45.03 -5.02 22.76
CA GLN A 192 -45.49 -6.29 23.33
C GLN A 192 -46.20 -6.08 24.67
N GLY A 193 -47.43 -6.56 24.78
CA GLY A 193 -48.23 -6.47 26.00
C GLY A 193 -48.48 -5.02 26.40
N PHE A 194 -47.85 -4.59 27.50
CA PHE A 194 -47.91 -3.18 27.96
C PHE A 194 -46.95 -2.25 27.21
N GLY A 195 -45.96 -2.78 26.49
CA GLY A 195 -45.08 -2.00 25.61
C GLY A 195 -45.82 -1.24 24.51
N THR A 196 -47.01 -1.73 24.10
CA THR A 196 -47.89 -1.02 23.15
C THR A 196 -48.31 0.37 23.67
N ALA A 197 -48.56 0.51 24.98
CA ALA A 197 -48.99 1.78 25.55
C ALA A 197 -47.90 2.86 25.47
N ILE A 198 -46.63 2.46 25.51
CA ILE A 198 -45.46 3.35 25.38
C ILE A 198 -45.42 3.95 23.97
N ILE A 199 -45.55 3.09 22.94
CA ILE A 199 -45.58 3.52 21.55
C ILE A 199 -46.78 4.45 21.31
N ALA A 200 -47.96 4.08 21.82
CA ALA A 200 -49.17 4.88 21.68
C ALA A 200 -49.07 6.27 22.34
N SER A 201 -48.26 6.41 23.40
CA SER A 201 -48.05 7.68 24.10
C SER A 201 -47.05 8.64 23.44
N CYS A 202 -46.36 8.21 22.37
CA CYS A 202 -45.40 9.03 21.65
C CYS A 202 -46.12 9.99 20.68
N ASN A 203 -45.67 11.25 20.60
CA ASN A 203 -46.24 12.27 19.73
C ASN A 203 -45.21 12.81 18.72
N THR A 204 -45.71 13.44 17.66
CA THR A 204 -44.90 13.81 16.48
C THR A 204 -44.08 15.10 16.63
N GLU A 205 -44.41 16.04 17.53
CA GLU A 205 -43.79 17.39 17.45
C GLU A 205 -43.98 18.33 18.65
N CYS A 206 -44.57 17.89 19.77
CA CYS A 206 -44.84 18.76 20.90
C CYS A 206 -44.13 18.21 22.13
N GLY A 207 -43.08 18.91 22.59
CA GLY A 207 -42.37 18.56 23.82
C GLY A 207 -43.31 18.29 25.00
N LEU A 208 -42.77 17.64 26.04
CA LEU A 208 -43.48 17.07 27.21
C LEU A 208 -44.69 17.85 27.75
N ALA A 209 -44.67 19.19 27.70
CA ALA A 209 -45.69 20.06 28.28
C ALA A 209 -47.08 20.05 27.58
N ASN A 210 -47.19 19.59 26.31
CA ASN A 210 -48.43 19.72 25.50
C ASN A 210 -48.98 18.38 24.95
N ARG A 211 -48.61 17.23 25.54
CA ARG A 211 -48.86 15.88 24.99
C ARG A 211 -50.31 15.55 24.61
N LEU A 212 -51.31 16.02 25.35
CA LEU A 212 -52.73 15.72 25.08
C LEU A 212 -53.34 16.53 23.91
N SER A 213 -52.60 17.51 23.38
CA SER A 213 -53.10 18.44 22.35
C SER A 213 -52.49 18.22 20.96
N CYS A 214 -51.58 17.26 20.82
CA CYS A 214 -50.85 17.00 19.58
C CYS A 214 -51.14 15.61 19.02
N PRO A 215 -51.03 15.41 17.70
CA PRO A 215 -51.29 14.10 17.09
C PRO A 215 -50.28 13.05 17.58
N ASN A 216 -50.79 11.97 18.18
CA ASN A 216 -49.98 10.80 18.52
C ASN A 216 -49.57 10.06 17.25
N ILE A 217 -48.44 9.36 17.31
CA ILE A 217 -47.91 8.62 16.14
C ILE A 217 -48.84 7.48 15.68
N LEU A 218 -49.76 7.04 16.54
CA LEU A 218 -50.74 5.97 16.27
C LEU A 218 -52.20 6.46 16.19
N ASP A 219 -52.44 7.77 16.04
CA ASP A 219 -53.81 8.29 15.96
C ASP A 219 -54.59 7.69 14.77
N GLY A 220 -55.78 7.16 15.05
CA GLY A 220 -56.64 6.45 14.10
C GLY A 220 -56.15 5.06 13.68
N GLN A 221 -55.01 4.58 14.19
CA GLN A 221 -54.45 3.27 13.82
C GLN A 221 -55.06 2.13 14.65
N THR A 222 -55.27 0.98 14.01
CA THR A 222 -55.69 -0.24 14.71
C THR A 222 -54.48 -0.91 15.35
N ILE A 223 -54.56 -1.26 16.63
CA ILE A 223 -53.48 -1.92 17.39
C ILE A 223 -54.06 -2.93 18.39
N THR A 224 -53.21 -3.82 18.91
CA THR A 224 -53.52 -4.70 20.04
C THR A 224 -52.55 -4.44 21.20
N GLY A 225 -52.83 -4.97 22.38
CA GLY A 225 -52.09 -4.67 23.60
C GLY A 225 -52.55 -5.56 24.75
N SER A 226 -51.99 -5.35 25.95
CA SER A 226 -52.17 -6.26 27.09
C SER A 226 -53.60 -6.71 27.33
N MET A 227 -53.81 -8.02 27.27
CA MET A 227 -55.09 -8.68 27.52
C MET A 227 -55.29 -9.06 29.00
N VAL A 228 -54.35 -8.71 29.88
CA VAL A 228 -54.44 -8.94 31.34
C VAL A 228 -55.50 -8.02 31.96
N ASP A 229 -55.69 -6.81 31.40
CA ASP A 229 -56.77 -5.88 31.71
C ASP A 229 -57.23 -5.16 30.43
N PRO A 230 -58.09 -5.80 29.62
CA PRO A 230 -58.46 -5.27 28.31
C PRO A 230 -59.29 -3.98 28.43
N GLY A 231 -60.05 -3.79 29.52
CA GLY A 231 -60.85 -2.59 29.73
C GLY A 231 -59.99 -1.36 29.97
N ASN A 232 -58.97 -1.48 30.82
CA ASN A 232 -58.01 -0.41 31.06
C ASN A 232 -57.12 -0.15 29.83
N THR A 233 -56.62 -1.21 29.19
CA THR A 233 -55.81 -1.09 27.97
C THR A 233 -56.58 -0.39 26.84
N GLN A 234 -57.86 -0.74 26.66
CA GLN A 234 -58.73 -0.07 25.70
C GLN A 234 -58.90 1.42 26.03
N ALA A 235 -59.14 1.77 27.30
CA ALA A 235 -59.30 3.17 27.72
C ALA A 235 -58.02 4.00 27.50
N VAL A 236 -56.85 3.45 27.84
CA VAL A 236 -55.54 4.10 27.64
C VAL A 236 -55.26 4.33 26.16
N LEU A 237 -55.40 3.29 25.33
CA LEU A 237 -55.12 3.40 23.89
C LEU A 237 -56.11 4.32 23.17
N ALA A 238 -57.39 4.29 23.55
CA ALA A 238 -58.39 5.22 23.05
C ALA A 238 -58.11 6.67 23.45
N GLY A 239 -57.54 6.90 24.64
CA GLY A 239 -57.07 8.22 25.10
C GLY A 239 -55.98 8.83 24.20
N TYR A 240 -55.23 7.98 23.48
CA TYR A 240 -54.22 8.39 22.51
C TYR A 240 -54.72 8.41 21.05
N GLY A 241 -56.00 8.13 20.81
CA GLY A 241 -56.59 8.10 19.48
C GLY A 241 -56.44 6.78 18.72
N ALA A 242 -55.84 5.74 19.34
CA ALA A 242 -55.68 4.44 18.70
C ALA A 242 -56.95 3.56 18.85
N VAL A 243 -57.20 2.71 17.85
CA VAL A 243 -58.33 1.77 17.81
C VAL A 243 -57.88 0.41 18.34
N PHE A 244 -58.27 0.09 19.58
CA PHE A 244 -57.92 -1.19 20.21
C PHE A 244 -58.70 -2.37 19.60
N ASN A 245 -57.97 -3.38 19.09
CA ASN A 245 -58.52 -4.61 18.55
C ASN A 245 -58.25 -5.80 19.48
N GLN A 246 -59.28 -6.18 20.23
CA GLN A 246 -59.23 -7.30 21.17
C GLN A 246 -59.21 -8.69 20.50
N ALA A 247 -59.60 -8.78 19.22
CA ALA A 247 -59.78 -10.06 18.52
C ALA A 247 -58.48 -10.63 17.92
N GLN A 248 -57.45 -9.80 17.70
CA GLN A 248 -56.20 -10.19 17.09
C GLN A 248 -55.08 -10.28 18.11
N ALA A 249 -54.27 -11.35 18.01
CA ALA A 249 -53.11 -11.55 18.87
C ALA A 249 -51.93 -10.67 18.48
N VAL A 250 -51.75 -10.44 17.17
CA VAL A 250 -50.76 -9.54 16.58
C VAL A 250 -51.45 -8.63 15.57
N VAL A 251 -51.10 -7.35 15.57
CA VAL A 251 -51.57 -6.35 14.59
C VAL A 251 -50.36 -5.66 13.98
N VAL A 252 -50.27 -5.68 12.65
CA VAL A 252 -49.27 -4.95 11.87
C VAL A 252 -49.92 -3.71 11.29
N THR A 253 -49.41 -2.55 11.67
CA THR A 253 -49.88 -1.25 11.25
C THR A 253 -48.89 -0.66 10.23
N PRO A 254 -49.33 -0.37 9.00
CA PRO A 254 -48.44 0.16 7.97
C PRO A 254 -47.98 1.59 8.29
N PRO A 255 -46.89 2.06 7.65
CA PRO A 255 -46.43 3.44 7.77
C PRO A 255 -47.53 4.47 7.47
N THR A 256 -47.54 5.55 8.23
CA THR A 256 -48.43 6.70 8.04
C THR A 256 -47.62 7.96 7.75
N PRO A 257 -48.23 9.04 7.22
CA PRO A 257 -47.55 10.33 7.10
C PRO A 257 -47.00 10.87 8.44
N GLN A 258 -47.64 10.50 9.56
CA GLN A 258 -47.24 10.88 10.91
C GLN A 258 -46.12 10.01 11.48
N PHE A 259 -45.99 8.76 11.01
CA PHE A 259 -44.97 7.83 11.45
C PHE A 259 -44.55 6.91 10.30
N THR A 260 -43.38 7.17 9.74
CA THR A 260 -42.94 6.64 8.44
C THR A 260 -42.46 5.20 8.47
N THR A 261 -42.63 4.48 9.58
CA THR A 261 -42.22 3.08 9.74
C THR A 261 -43.39 2.18 10.14
N THR A 262 -43.21 0.88 9.96
CA THR A 262 -44.18 -0.15 10.36
C THR A 262 -44.22 -0.28 11.89
N THR A 263 -45.42 -0.34 12.45
CA THR A 263 -45.63 -0.65 13.88
C THR A 263 -46.24 -2.03 14.04
N ILE A 264 -45.69 -2.87 14.90
CA ILE A 264 -46.19 -4.22 15.17
C ILE A 264 -46.57 -4.31 16.65
N THR A 265 -47.78 -4.75 16.95
CA THR A 265 -48.26 -4.84 18.34
C THR A 265 -48.75 -6.24 18.67
N GLY A 266 -48.41 -6.74 19.86
CA GLY A 266 -48.79 -8.07 20.36
C GLY A 266 -49.54 -7.98 21.69
N GLY A 267 -50.72 -8.59 21.78
CA GLY A 267 -51.62 -8.35 22.91
C GLY A 267 -51.62 -9.39 24.03
N ARG A 268 -51.04 -10.57 23.81
CA ARG A 268 -51.16 -11.71 24.73
C ARG A 268 -49.80 -12.12 25.29
N TRP A 269 -49.73 -12.34 26.60
CA TRP A 269 -48.54 -12.77 27.35
C TRP A 269 -48.13 -14.24 27.12
N HIS A 270 -48.87 -14.96 26.29
CA HIS A 270 -48.66 -16.39 26.05
C HIS A 270 -47.54 -16.61 25.01
N PRO A 271 -46.62 -17.57 25.22
CA PRO A 271 -45.39 -17.73 24.45
C PRO A 271 -45.63 -17.93 22.96
N GLN A 272 -46.74 -18.58 22.59
CA GLN A 272 -47.11 -18.78 21.20
C GLN A 272 -47.24 -17.48 20.41
N TYR A 273 -47.90 -16.47 20.99
CA TYR A 273 -48.12 -15.22 20.27
C TYR A 273 -46.84 -14.38 20.15
N GLN A 274 -45.77 -14.75 20.85
CA GLN A 274 -44.46 -14.14 20.66
C GLN A 274 -43.77 -14.67 19.41
N LEU A 275 -44.03 -15.93 19.04
CA LEU A 275 -43.59 -16.47 17.77
C LEU A 275 -44.31 -15.77 16.62
N ASP A 276 -45.64 -15.61 16.73
CA ASP A 276 -46.43 -14.87 15.76
C ASP A 276 -45.94 -13.40 15.61
N LEU A 277 -45.49 -12.79 16.72
CA LEU A 277 -44.94 -11.43 16.73
C LEU A 277 -43.61 -11.35 15.98
N VAL A 278 -42.70 -12.30 16.23
CA VAL A 278 -41.40 -12.38 15.54
C VAL A 278 -41.61 -12.71 14.06
N GLU A 279 -42.49 -13.65 13.74
CA GLU A 279 -42.87 -13.98 12.36
C GLU A 279 -43.39 -12.73 11.61
N ALA A 280 -44.22 -11.91 12.27
CA ALA A 280 -44.71 -10.67 11.69
C ALA A 280 -43.62 -9.60 11.49
N LEU A 281 -42.51 -9.65 12.24
CA LEU A 281 -41.38 -8.72 12.15
C LEU A 281 -40.42 -9.06 11.01
N LEU A 282 -40.19 -10.35 10.73
CA LEU A 282 -39.19 -10.81 9.75
C LEU A 282 -39.31 -10.14 8.37
N PRO A 283 -40.51 -9.90 7.80
CA PRO A 283 -40.63 -9.26 6.48
C PRO A 283 -40.18 -7.79 6.44
N TYR A 284 -40.08 -7.11 7.59
CA TYR A 284 -39.76 -5.68 7.70
C TYR A 284 -38.33 -5.42 8.17
N THR A 285 -37.57 -6.48 8.38
CA THR A 285 -36.17 -6.46 8.77
C THR A 285 -35.40 -7.09 7.61
N PRO A 286 -35.08 -6.31 6.55
CA PRO A 286 -34.38 -6.85 5.40
C PRO A 286 -33.13 -7.56 5.91
N GLU A 287 -32.85 -8.74 5.34
CA GLU A 287 -31.58 -9.40 5.55
C GLU A 287 -30.51 -8.35 5.26
N VAL A 288 -29.66 -8.09 6.26
CA VAL A 288 -28.47 -7.30 5.99
C VAL A 288 -27.74 -8.15 4.96
N THR A 289 -27.63 -7.66 3.71
CA THR A 289 -26.70 -8.23 2.75
C THR A 289 -25.38 -8.24 3.49
N THR A 290 -25.01 -9.41 3.99
CA THR A 290 -23.84 -9.54 4.84
C THR A 290 -22.72 -9.17 3.92
N ILE A 291 -22.12 -8.00 4.13
CA ILE A 291 -20.79 -7.74 3.64
C ILE A 291 -20.01 -8.96 4.12
N PRO A 292 -19.54 -9.84 3.22
CA PRO A 292 -18.90 -11.07 3.64
C PRO A 292 -17.71 -10.68 4.50
N PRO A 293 -17.37 -11.44 5.55
CA PRO A 293 -16.26 -11.10 6.42
C PRO A 293 -15.00 -10.79 5.61
N THR A 294 -14.15 -9.88 6.07
CA THR A 294 -12.85 -9.63 5.42
C THR A 294 -12.11 -10.96 5.21
N ASN A 295 -11.42 -11.12 4.09
CA ASN A 295 -10.79 -12.38 3.64
C ASN A 295 -11.76 -13.51 3.23
N SER A 296 -12.91 -13.18 2.65
CA SER A 296 -13.82 -14.19 2.09
C SER A 296 -13.44 -14.63 0.67
N ILE A 297 -13.64 -15.91 0.36
CA ILE A 297 -13.50 -16.52 -0.97
C ILE A 297 -14.88 -17.02 -1.41
N LEU A 298 -15.33 -16.58 -2.58
CA LEU A 298 -16.58 -17.04 -3.16
C LEU A 298 -16.32 -18.35 -3.91
N VAL A 299 -16.99 -19.42 -3.49
CA VAL A 299 -16.82 -20.76 -4.08
C VAL A 299 -18.15 -21.21 -4.67
N PHE A 300 -18.18 -21.52 -5.97
CA PHE A 300 -19.33 -22.11 -6.64
C PHE A 300 -19.20 -23.62 -6.76
N ILE A 301 -20.25 -24.34 -6.38
CA ILE A 301 -20.42 -25.78 -6.62
C ILE A 301 -21.73 -26.08 -7.36
N ALA A 302 -21.69 -27.05 -8.26
CA ALA A 302 -22.85 -27.53 -9.01
C ALA A 302 -23.35 -28.89 -8.49
N ASP A 303 -24.64 -29.21 -8.67
CA ASP A 303 -25.16 -30.56 -8.41
C ASP A 303 -24.35 -31.61 -9.21
N GLN A 304 -24.00 -32.76 -8.60
CA GLN A 304 -22.94 -33.66 -9.08
C GLN A 304 -21.56 -32.98 -9.04
N ASN A 305 -21.18 -32.51 -7.85
CA ASN A 305 -19.85 -31.94 -7.58
C ASN A 305 -18.86 -33.02 -7.12
N TYR A 306 -17.58 -32.81 -7.42
CA TYR A 306 -16.55 -33.78 -7.10
C TYR A 306 -15.98 -33.58 -5.68
N TYR A 307 -16.26 -34.53 -4.78
CA TYR A 307 -16.00 -34.32 -3.35
C TYR A 307 -14.51 -34.22 -2.99
N SER A 308 -13.63 -34.85 -3.76
CA SER A 308 -12.18 -34.76 -3.54
C SER A 308 -11.55 -33.46 -4.01
N GLU A 309 -12.29 -32.63 -4.74
CA GLU A 309 -11.93 -31.23 -4.97
C GLU A 309 -12.41 -30.36 -3.81
N THR A 310 -13.68 -30.55 -3.41
CA THR A 310 -14.37 -29.67 -2.45
C THR A 310 -13.86 -29.77 -1.02
N ALA A 311 -13.82 -30.97 -0.44
CA ALA A 311 -13.47 -31.08 0.98
C ALA A 311 -12.01 -30.66 1.27
N PRO A 312 -11.01 -31.11 0.49
CA PRO A 312 -9.63 -30.72 0.73
C PRO A 312 -9.34 -29.23 0.48
N PHE A 313 -9.93 -28.63 -0.58
CA PHE A 313 -9.73 -27.21 -0.88
C PHE A 313 -10.35 -26.31 0.20
N ILE A 314 -11.61 -26.56 0.58
CA ILE A 314 -12.31 -25.76 1.60
C ILE A 314 -11.58 -25.83 2.94
N ALA A 315 -11.24 -27.04 3.40
CA ALA A 315 -10.54 -27.21 4.67
C ALA A 315 -9.15 -26.55 4.66
N ALA A 316 -8.43 -26.62 3.54
CA ALA A 316 -7.13 -25.96 3.41
C ALA A 316 -7.27 -24.44 3.50
N MET A 317 -8.18 -23.83 2.74
CA MET A 317 -8.38 -22.38 2.74
C MET A 317 -8.88 -21.85 4.09
N GLN A 318 -9.78 -22.58 4.75
CA GLN A 318 -10.24 -22.23 6.11
C GLN A 318 -9.10 -22.27 7.13
N ASN A 319 -8.25 -23.30 7.08
CA ASN A 319 -7.08 -23.39 7.97
C ASN A 319 -6.02 -22.33 7.66
N LEU A 320 -5.98 -21.83 6.42
CA LEU A 320 -5.14 -20.70 6.01
C LEU A 320 -5.74 -19.32 6.39
N GLY A 321 -6.87 -19.29 7.09
CA GLY A 321 -7.48 -18.08 7.65
C GLY A 321 -8.47 -17.36 6.72
N PHE A 322 -8.91 -18.01 5.63
CA PHE A 322 -9.94 -17.47 4.75
C PHE A 322 -11.35 -17.92 5.17
N ASN A 323 -12.32 -17.03 5.00
CA ASN A 323 -13.73 -17.39 5.10
C ASN A 323 -14.18 -17.96 3.75
N ILE A 324 -14.94 -19.05 3.76
CA ILE A 324 -15.49 -19.66 2.54
C ILE A 324 -16.99 -19.37 2.49
N ASP A 325 -17.42 -18.74 1.41
CA ASP A 325 -18.83 -18.60 1.07
C ASP A 325 -19.15 -19.56 -0.07
N LEU A 326 -19.81 -20.67 0.26
CA LEU A 326 -20.05 -21.79 -0.63
C LEU A 326 -21.45 -21.68 -1.25
N ARG A 327 -21.52 -21.27 -2.51
CA ARG A 327 -22.79 -21.07 -3.23
C ARG A 327 -23.09 -22.20 -4.20
N GLY A 328 -24.37 -22.56 -4.26
CA GLY A 328 -24.93 -23.42 -5.29
C GLY A 328 -25.54 -22.61 -6.44
N ALA A 329 -26.01 -23.29 -7.48
CA ALA A 329 -26.86 -22.66 -8.49
C ALA A 329 -28.19 -22.17 -7.90
N ASN A 330 -28.67 -22.86 -6.86
CA ASN A 330 -29.78 -22.47 -5.99
C ASN A 330 -29.37 -22.75 -4.53
N ALA A 331 -30.25 -22.46 -3.58
CA ALA A 331 -29.99 -22.69 -2.14
C ALA A 331 -30.15 -24.16 -1.70
N ASN A 332 -30.40 -25.11 -2.62
CA ASN A 332 -30.55 -26.52 -2.25
C ASN A 332 -29.19 -27.19 -2.04
N PRO A 333 -29.09 -28.17 -1.13
CA PRO A 333 -27.90 -28.99 -1.00
C PRO A 333 -27.51 -29.67 -2.31
N VAL A 334 -26.21 -29.72 -2.58
CA VAL A 334 -25.60 -30.30 -3.79
C VAL A 334 -25.29 -31.77 -3.57
N THR A 335 -25.53 -32.62 -4.57
CA THR A 335 -25.16 -34.05 -4.52
C THR A 335 -23.67 -34.21 -4.86
N PRO A 336 -22.83 -34.71 -3.95
CA PRO A 336 -21.42 -34.98 -4.25
C PRO A 336 -21.22 -36.38 -4.84
N TYR A 337 -20.10 -36.59 -5.53
CA TYR A 337 -19.66 -37.92 -5.96
C TYR A 337 -18.12 -38.04 -5.97
N LEU A 338 -17.63 -39.29 -6.11
CA LEU A 338 -16.22 -39.63 -6.28
C LEU A 338 -16.07 -40.65 -7.42
N ILE A 339 -15.01 -40.52 -8.22
CA ILE A 339 -14.65 -41.45 -9.30
C ILE A 339 -13.54 -42.33 -8.76
N GLY A 340 -13.75 -43.65 -8.83
CA GLY A 340 -12.84 -44.63 -8.24
C GLY A 340 -13.17 -44.89 -6.76
N PRO A 341 -12.17 -44.92 -5.86
CA PRO A 341 -12.39 -45.20 -4.45
C PRO A 341 -13.37 -44.22 -3.80
N GLN A 342 -14.28 -44.73 -2.97
CA GLN A 342 -15.40 -43.95 -2.39
C GLN A 342 -15.01 -43.15 -1.13
N THR A 343 -13.74 -42.79 -1.01
CA THR A 343 -13.20 -42.02 0.12
C THR A 343 -12.04 -41.13 -0.34
N ILE A 344 -11.82 -40.00 0.35
CA ILE A 344 -10.69 -39.08 0.06
C ILE A 344 -9.34 -39.79 0.13
N ASN A 345 -9.13 -40.63 1.16
CA ASN A 345 -7.90 -41.41 1.28
C ASN A 345 -7.71 -42.42 0.15
N GLY A 346 -8.81 -43.00 -0.36
CA GLY A 346 -8.75 -43.87 -1.53
C GLY A 346 -8.36 -43.11 -2.79
N VAL A 347 -8.94 -41.93 -3.02
CA VAL A 347 -8.58 -41.07 -4.17
C VAL A 347 -7.13 -40.59 -4.07
N ALA A 348 -6.68 -40.14 -2.89
CA ALA A 348 -5.29 -39.74 -2.68
C ALA A 348 -4.29 -40.87 -2.98
N ASN A 349 -4.63 -42.12 -2.67
CA ASN A 349 -3.82 -43.31 -2.98
C ASN A 349 -3.85 -43.73 -4.46
N SER A 350 -4.73 -43.14 -5.27
CA SER A 350 -4.82 -43.43 -6.71
C SER A 350 -3.97 -42.50 -7.58
N LEU A 351 -3.34 -41.49 -6.98
CA LEU A 351 -2.37 -40.62 -7.66
C LEU A 351 -1.04 -41.36 -7.83
N ALA A 352 -0.58 -41.52 -9.07
CA ALA A 352 0.71 -42.16 -9.34
C ALA A 352 1.86 -41.35 -8.73
N GLY A 353 2.70 -42.00 -7.91
CA GLY A 353 3.87 -41.38 -7.29
C GLY A 353 3.59 -40.60 -6.00
N SER A 354 2.35 -40.60 -5.50
CA SER A 354 1.97 -40.04 -4.20
C SER A 354 1.01 -40.99 -3.47
N ASN A 355 0.71 -40.73 -2.20
CA ASN A 355 -0.25 -41.49 -1.41
C ASN A 355 -0.95 -40.63 -0.36
N TYR A 356 -1.87 -41.22 0.40
CA TYR A 356 -2.62 -40.52 1.44
C TYR A 356 -1.75 -39.99 2.59
N ALA A 357 -0.65 -40.66 2.96
CA ALA A 357 0.28 -40.13 3.95
C ALA A 357 1.03 -38.89 3.44
N ASP A 358 1.36 -38.84 2.15
CA ASP A 358 1.93 -37.65 1.51
C ASP A 358 0.92 -36.49 1.52
N PHE A 359 -0.36 -36.77 1.23
CA PHE A 359 -1.45 -35.79 1.37
C PHE A 359 -1.54 -35.23 2.80
N LEU A 360 -1.56 -36.10 3.82
CA LEU A 360 -1.62 -35.67 5.23
C LEU A 360 -0.43 -34.78 5.59
N THR A 361 0.77 -35.17 5.14
CA THR A 361 2.01 -34.42 5.36
C THR A 361 1.94 -33.05 4.69
N GLN A 362 1.52 -33.01 3.42
CA GLN A 362 1.37 -31.78 2.65
C GLN A 362 0.32 -30.85 3.26
N PHE A 363 -0.84 -31.39 3.66
CA PHE A 363 -1.91 -30.62 4.29
C PHE A 363 -1.42 -29.96 5.59
N GLN A 364 -0.71 -30.70 6.43
CA GLN A 364 -0.13 -30.16 7.66
C GLN A 364 0.99 -29.14 7.40
N GLN A 365 1.84 -29.37 6.39
CA GLN A 365 2.92 -28.45 6.04
C GLN A 365 2.39 -27.12 5.51
N VAL A 366 1.35 -27.16 4.66
CA VAL A 366 0.76 -25.95 4.06
C VAL A 366 -0.09 -25.19 5.07
N THR A 367 -0.94 -25.88 5.82
CA THR A 367 -1.97 -25.23 6.64
C THR A 367 -1.57 -25.04 8.10
N GLY A 368 -0.51 -25.70 8.55
CA GLY A 368 -0.14 -25.79 9.97
C GLY A 368 -1.07 -26.66 10.82
N GLN A 369 -2.14 -27.22 10.24
CA GLN A 369 -3.16 -28.02 10.94
C GLN A 369 -3.23 -29.45 10.40
N SER A 370 -3.58 -30.40 11.26
CA SER A 370 -3.82 -31.79 10.84
C SER A 370 -5.14 -31.91 10.07
N TRP A 371 -5.16 -32.72 9.02
CA TRP A 371 -6.40 -33.07 8.29
C TRP A 371 -7.41 -33.76 9.21
N ASP A 372 -8.69 -33.37 9.14
CA ASP A 372 -9.77 -34.05 9.85
C ASP A 372 -10.17 -35.36 9.14
N PRO A 373 -9.91 -36.53 9.72
CA PRO A 373 -10.25 -37.80 9.10
C PRO A 373 -11.76 -38.01 8.88
N SER A 374 -12.62 -37.27 9.58
CA SER A 374 -14.08 -37.34 9.42
C SER A 374 -14.53 -36.93 8.01
N LEU A 375 -13.76 -36.05 7.36
CA LEU A 375 -14.00 -35.58 6.00
C LEU A 375 -13.66 -36.61 4.91
N ASN A 376 -13.09 -37.77 5.27
CA ASN A 376 -12.74 -38.80 4.29
C ASN A 376 -13.95 -39.50 3.66
N ALA A 377 -15.06 -39.59 4.41
CA ALA A 377 -16.28 -40.24 3.92
C ALA A 377 -17.06 -39.30 3.01
N LEU A 378 -17.58 -39.82 1.90
CA LEU A 378 -18.47 -39.09 1.01
C LEU A 378 -19.80 -38.78 1.74
N PRO A 379 -20.14 -37.50 1.97
CA PRO A 379 -21.44 -37.14 2.55
C PRO A 379 -22.57 -37.39 1.56
N VAL A 380 -23.81 -37.50 2.07
CA VAL A 380 -25.01 -37.69 1.23
C VAL A 380 -25.32 -36.44 0.41
N SER A 381 -25.02 -35.26 0.95
CA SER A 381 -25.17 -33.96 0.32
C SER A 381 -24.18 -32.95 0.92
N ILE A 382 -23.80 -31.94 0.15
CA ILE A 382 -23.04 -30.77 0.62
C ILE A 382 -24.02 -29.60 0.77
N SER A 383 -24.10 -29.03 1.98
CA SER A 383 -24.88 -27.80 2.20
C SER A 383 -24.19 -26.61 1.55
N VAL A 384 -24.97 -25.68 1.02
CA VAL A 384 -24.52 -24.39 0.47
C VAL A 384 -25.09 -23.25 1.30
N ASP A 385 -24.42 -22.10 1.28
CA ASP A 385 -24.78 -20.88 2.02
C ASP A 385 -25.86 -20.05 1.29
N GLY A 386 -26.17 -20.39 0.04
CA GLY A 386 -27.26 -19.81 -0.75
C GLY A 386 -27.08 -20.00 -2.25
N SER A 387 -27.86 -19.27 -3.06
CA SER A 387 -27.69 -19.24 -4.51
C SER A 387 -26.57 -18.29 -4.90
N ILE A 388 -25.83 -18.60 -5.96
CA ILE A 388 -24.88 -17.68 -6.59
C ILE A 388 -25.57 -16.44 -7.19
N LEU A 389 -26.86 -16.55 -7.52
CA LEU A 389 -27.68 -15.43 -8.02
C LEU A 389 -27.92 -14.36 -6.94
N ASP A 390 -27.71 -14.71 -5.66
CA ASP A 390 -27.86 -13.79 -4.54
C ASP A 390 -26.65 -12.84 -4.39
N ILE A 391 -25.53 -13.14 -5.05
CA ILE A 391 -24.30 -12.34 -5.01
C ILE A 391 -24.34 -11.30 -6.12
N THR A 392 -24.30 -10.02 -5.77
CA THR A 392 -24.24 -8.93 -6.76
C THR A 392 -22.80 -8.66 -7.23
N THR A 393 -22.65 -7.87 -8.30
CA THR A 393 -21.34 -7.39 -8.75
C THR A 393 -20.64 -6.52 -7.72
N GLU A 394 -21.42 -5.76 -6.94
CA GLU A 394 -20.96 -4.94 -5.84
C GLU A 394 -20.45 -5.82 -4.69
N ASP A 395 -21.16 -6.92 -4.38
CA ASP A 395 -20.72 -7.89 -3.36
C ASP A 395 -19.39 -8.54 -3.73
N MET A 396 -19.14 -8.76 -5.03
CA MET A 396 -17.88 -9.33 -5.52
C MET A 396 -16.65 -8.51 -5.09
N ALA A 397 -16.80 -7.20 -4.82
CA ALA A 397 -15.73 -6.35 -4.31
C ALA A 397 -15.28 -6.73 -2.88
N HIS A 398 -16.09 -7.48 -2.14
CA HIS A 398 -15.80 -7.94 -0.79
C HIS A 398 -15.17 -9.34 -0.74
N TYR A 399 -15.19 -10.08 -1.84
CA TYR A 399 -14.51 -11.37 -1.96
C TYR A 399 -13.12 -11.18 -2.55
N ARG A 400 -12.20 -12.07 -2.17
CA ARG A 400 -10.81 -12.04 -2.63
C ARG A 400 -10.55 -12.93 -3.84
N ALA A 401 -11.44 -13.85 -4.16
CA ALA A 401 -11.39 -14.68 -5.36
C ALA A 401 -12.77 -15.26 -5.68
N LEU A 402 -12.97 -15.64 -6.94
CA LEU A 402 -14.07 -16.51 -7.38
C LEU A 402 -13.49 -17.89 -7.74
N VAL A 403 -13.98 -18.95 -7.13
CA VAL A 403 -13.54 -20.33 -7.39
C VAL A 403 -14.71 -21.17 -7.89
N VAL A 404 -14.51 -21.87 -9.01
CA VAL A 404 -15.47 -22.79 -9.62
C VAL A 404 -14.91 -24.19 -9.50
N LEU A 405 -15.45 -24.96 -8.55
CA LEU A 405 -15.06 -26.35 -8.35
C LEU A 405 -15.70 -27.25 -9.41
N GLY A 406 -15.04 -28.37 -9.71
CA GLY A 406 -15.45 -29.29 -10.75
C GLY A 406 -16.53 -30.30 -10.33
N GLY A 407 -16.53 -31.42 -11.05
CA GLY A 407 -17.64 -32.36 -11.13
C GLY A 407 -18.42 -32.22 -12.44
N SER A 408 -19.08 -33.29 -12.88
CA SER A 408 -19.82 -33.33 -14.14
C SER A 408 -20.87 -32.22 -14.25
N GLY A 409 -21.48 -31.84 -13.13
CA GLY A 409 -22.48 -30.78 -13.09
C GLY A 409 -21.98 -29.37 -13.42
N ALA A 410 -20.69 -29.08 -13.18
CA ALA A 410 -20.13 -27.75 -13.46
C ALA A 410 -20.21 -27.41 -14.96
N THR A 411 -20.15 -28.43 -15.83
CA THR A 411 -20.23 -28.25 -17.28
C THR A 411 -21.60 -27.76 -17.77
N ALA A 412 -22.67 -27.94 -16.99
CA ALA A 412 -24.01 -27.45 -17.34
C ALA A 412 -24.08 -25.91 -17.37
N TYR A 413 -23.15 -25.24 -16.69
CA TYR A 413 -23.09 -23.77 -16.57
C TYR A 413 -22.07 -23.15 -17.53
N THR A 414 -21.75 -23.84 -18.61
CA THR A 414 -20.85 -23.35 -19.66
C THR A 414 -21.56 -22.30 -20.51
N LEU A 415 -20.89 -21.19 -20.81
CA LEU A 415 -21.45 -20.11 -21.61
C LEU A 415 -21.32 -20.39 -23.13
N ASP A 416 -22.01 -21.42 -23.60
CA ASP A 416 -21.95 -21.91 -24.99
C ASP A 416 -23.29 -21.78 -25.76
N GLY A 417 -24.35 -21.28 -25.09
CA GLY A 417 -25.68 -21.11 -25.67
C GLY A 417 -26.56 -22.35 -25.67
N ASN A 418 -26.10 -23.50 -25.15
CA ASN A 418 -26.84 -24.75 -25.10
C ASN A 418 -27.15 -25.18 -23.66
N TYR A 419 -28.28 -24.72 -23.13
CA TYR A 419 -28.68 -24.99 -21.75
C TYR A 419 -29.73 -26.11 -21.67
N GLY A 420 -29.48 -27.09 -20.80
CA GLY A 420 -30.44 -28.12 -20.40
C GLY A 420 -30.82 -27.97 -18.92
N PRO A 421 -31.93 -28.58 -18.47
CA PRO A 421 -32.25 -28.62 -17.05
C PRO A 421 -31.20 -29.42 -16.27
N HIS A 422 -30.77 -28.91 -15.11
CA HIS A 422 -29.74 -29.54 -14.25
C HIS A 422 -29.96 -29.17 -12.79
N GLY A 423 -29.68 -30.07 -11.83
CA GLY A 423 -29.75 -29.77 -10.39
C GLY A 423 -31.12 -29.26 -9.89
N GLY A 424 -32.21 -29.72 -10.53
CA GLY A 424 -33.58 -29.26 -10.22
C GLY A 424 -33.97 -27.92 -10.85
N LEU A 425 -33.07 -27.28 -11.61
CA LEU A 425 -33.33 -26.04 -12.34
C LEU A 425 -33.79 -26.33 -13.79
N SER A 426 -34.62 -25.44 -14.32
CA SER A 426 -34.96 -25.40 -15.75
C SER A 426 -33.78 -24.89 -16.58
N ALA A 427 -33.82 -25.15 -17.90
CA ALA A 427 -32.77 -24.67 -18.81
C ALA A 427 -32.56 -23.14 -18.76
N GLY A 428 -33.65 -22.36 -18.59
CA GLY A 428 -33.56 -20.91 -18.49
C GLY A 428 -32.91 -20.43 -17.18
N GLU A 429 -33.11 -21.16 -16.09
CA GLU A 429 -32.45 -20.86 -14.80
C GLU A 429 -30.97 -21.26 -14.85
N VAL A 430 -30.62 -22.37 -15.49
CA VAL A 430 -29.23 -22.77 -15.72
C VAL A 430 -28.50 -21.72 -16.57
N GLN A 431 -29.16 -21.21 -17.62
CA GLN A 431 -28.64 -20.09 -18.41
C GLN A 431 -28.38 -18.86 -17.53
N ALA A 432 -29.35 -18.45 -16.71
CA ALA A 432 -29.22 -17.29 -15.84
C ALA A 432 -28.03 -17.43 -14.87
N VAL A 433 -27.83 -18.61 -14.31
CA VAL A 433 -26.67 -18.92 -13.45
C VAL A 433 -25.36 -18.83 -14.22
N ALA A 434 -25.28 -19.36 -15.45
CA ALA A 434 -24.07 -19.30 -16.27
C ALA A 434 -23.70 -17.85 -16.65
N GLU A 435 -24.70 -17.05 -17.04
CA GLU A 435 -24.51 -15.62 -17.35
C GLU A 435 -24.11 -14.81 -16.11
N HIS A 436 -24.67 -15.15 -14.96
CA HIS A 436 -24.33 -14.49 -13.70
C HIS A 436 -22.91 -14.84 -13.23
N LEU A 437 -22.49 -16.11 -13.33
CA LEU A 437 -21.10 -16.52 -13.06
C LEU A 437 -20.10 -15.76 -13.95
N ASN A 438 -20.43 -15.57 -15.24
CA ASN A 438 -19.62 -14.75 -16.13
C ASN A 438 -19.53 -13.29 -15.64
N THR A 439 -20.67 -12.74 -15.20
CA THR A 439 -20.75 -11.36 -14.68
C THR A 439 -19.90 -11.19 -13.42
N LEU A 440 -19.97 -12.15 -12.50
CA LEU A 440 -19.14 -12.17 -11.28
C LEU A 440 -17.66 -12.37 -11.59
N ALA A 441 -17.30 -13.22 -12.55
CA ALA A 441 -15.92 -13.41 -12.98
C ALA A 441 -15.32 -12.11 -13.54
N VAL A 442 -16.07 -11.38 -14.37
CA VAL A 442 -15.66 -10.07 -14.88
C VAL A 442 -15.55 -9.04 -13.74
N ALA A 443 -16.48 -9.04 -12.78
CA ALA A 443 -16.41 -8.15 -11.61
C ALA A 443 -15.19 -8.47 -10.71
N ALA A 444 -14.92 -9.75 -10.48
CA ALA A 444 -13.75 -10.21 -9.74
C ALA A 444 -12.45 -9.71 -10.39
N LEU A 445 -12.28 -9.95 -11.69
CA LEU A 445 -11.10 -9.51 -12.43
C LEU A 445 -10.99 -7.98 -12.45
N ASN A 446 -12.09 -7.24 -12.67
CA ASN A 446 -12.08 -5.77 -12.56
C ASN A 446 -11.69 -5.28 -11.16
N GLY A 447 -12.01 -6.04 -10.11
CA GLY A 447 -11.55 -5.78 -8.74
C GLY A 447 -10.10 -6.17 -8.46
N GLY A 448 -9.39 -6.75 -9.43
CA GLY A 448 -8.04 -7.31 -9.23
C GLY A 448 -8.03 -8.62 -8.43
N ASN A 449 -9.15 -9.35 -8.42
CA ASN A 449 -9.29 -10.64 -7.75
C ASN A 449 -9.22 -11.79 -8.77
N PRO A 450 -8.51 -12.89 -8.46
CA PRO A 450 -8.39 -14.02 -9.37
C PRO A 450 -9.69 -14.81 -9.53
N VAL A 451 -9.80 -15.48 -10.68
CA VAL A 451 -10.85 -16.46 -10.99
C VAL A 451 -10.20 -17.83 -11.15
N VAL A 452 -10.73 -18.85 -10.48
CA VAL A 452 -10.15 -20.20 -10.46
C VAL A 452 -11.17 -21.20 -10.99
N GLY A 453 -10.80 -22.03 -11.96
CA GLY A 453 -11.62 -23.15 -12.43
C GLY A 453 -10.87 -24.47 -12.29
N ILE A 454 -11.47 -25.46 -11.63
CA ILE A 454 -10.81 -26.75 -11.33
C ILE A 454 -11.47 -27.89 -12.10
N CYS A 455 -10.68 -28.77 -12.73
CA CYS A 455 -11.12 -29.99 -13.38
C CYS A 455 -12.22 -29.71 -14.43
N HIS A 456 -13.47 -30.09 -14.18
CA HIS A 456 -14.60 -29.77 -15.04
C HIS A 456 -15.05 -28.31 -14.89
N GLY A 457 -14.84 -27.69 -13.72
CA GLY A 457 -15.07 -26.28 -13.42
C GLY A 457 -14.13 -25.33 -14.18
N SER A 458 -13.03 -25.83 -14.75
CA SER A 458 -12.25 -25.07 -15.73
C SER A 458 -13.05 -24.80 -17.02
N THR A 459 -13.99 -25.68 -17.38
CA THR A 459 -14.81 -25.54 -18.61
C THR A 459 -15.67 -24.28 -18.62
N PRO A 460 -16.50 -23.99 -17.59
CA PRO A 460 -17.18 -22.70 -17.52
C PRO A 460 -16.19 -21.52 -17.40
N ALA A 461 -15.09 -21.67 -16.67
CA ALA A 461 -14.10 -20.61 -16.51
C ALA A 461 -13.44 -20.17 -17.84
N VAL A 462 -13.08 -21.12 -18.72
CA VAL A 462 -12.59 -20.79 -20.06
C VAL A 462 -13.70 -20.26 -20.98
N HIS A 463 -14.97 -20.51 -20.66
CA HIS A 463 -16.12 -20.00 -21.39
C HIS A 463 -16.60 -18.63 -20.94
N PHE A 464 -16.07 -18.09 -19.84
CA PHE A 464 -16.32 -16.70 -19.48
C PHE A 464 -15.86 -15.77 -20.60
N ARG A 465 -16.62 -14.70 -20.85
CA ARG A 465 -16.52 -13.83 -22.01
C ARG A 465 -16.35 -12.37 -21.62
N VAL A 466 -15.63 -11.64 -22.46
CA VAL A 466 -15.52 -10.17 -22.36
C VAL A 466 -16.89 -9.54 -22.64
N PRO A 467 -17.35 -8.55 -21.84
CA PRO A 467 -18.59 -7.82 -22.12
C PRO A 467 -18.61 -7.17 -23.51
N CYS A 468 -19.46 -7.73 -24.38
CA CYS A 468 -19.71 -7.41 -25.79
C CYS A 468 -20.48 -6.16 -26.20
N GLY A 469 -21.47 -5.80 -25.39
CA GLY A 469 -22.66 -5.10 -25.84
C GLY A 469 -23.63 -5.94 -26.71
N ALA A 470 -23.35 -7.24 -26.93
CA ALA A 470 -24.27 -8.16 -27.61
C ALA A 470 -25.48 -8.52 -26.72
N THR A 471 -26.61 -8.86 -27.34
CA THR A 471 -27.83 -9.28 -26.61
C THR A 471 -27.65 -10.58 -25.83
N ASN A 472 -26.73 -11.45 -26.27
CA ASN A 472 -26.26 -12.62 -25.55
C ASN A 472 -24.73 -12.59 -25.46
N SER A 473 -24.20 -13.02 -24.32
CA SER A 473 -22.76 -13.08 -24.04
C SER A 473 -22.02 -14.15 -24.85
N VAL A 474 -22.73 -15.15 -25.40
CA VAL A 474 -22.17 -16.27 -26.18
C VAL A 474 -21.42 -15.80 -27.44
N ASP A 475 -21.83 -14.68 -28.04
CA ASP A 475 -21.22 -14.11 -29.25
C ASP A 475 -19.90 -13.36 -28.99
N CYS A 476 -19.49 -13.26 -27.72
CA CYS A 476 -18.29 -12.53 -27.31
C CYS A 476 -17.08 -13.45 -27.19
N ILE A 477 -15.88 -12.87 -27.26
CA ILE A 477 -14.62 -13.60 -27.14
C ILE A 477 -14.40 -14.11 -25.71
N SER A 478 -13.76 -15.26 -25.57
CA SER A 478 -13.35 -15.80 -24.27
C SER A 478 -12.42 -14.82 -23.54
N LEU A 479 -12.52 -14.77 -22.21
CA LEU A 479 -11.52 -14.10 -21.36
C LEU A 479 -10.11 -14.70 -21.57
N LEU A 480 -10.03 -15.94 -22.06
CA LEU A 480 -8.78 -16.66 -22.37
C LEU A 480 -8.54 -16.87 -23.87
N ASP A 481 -9.17 -16.08 -24.74
CA ASP A 481 -8.98 -16.18 -26.20
C ASP A 481 -7.48 -16.19 -26.57
N GLY A 482 -7.06 -17.17 -27.38
CA GLY A 482 -5.66 -17.40 -27.77
C GLY A 482 -4.71 -17.91 -26.67
N GLN A 483 -5.17 -18.07 -25.43
CA GLN A 483 -4.35 -18.48 -24.28
C GLN A 483 -4.34 -20.00 -24.08
N THR A 484 -3.46 -20.50 -23.20
CA THR A 484 -3.41 -21.93 -22.83
C THR A 484 -4.10 -22.17 -21.49
N ALA A 485 -4.97 -23.15 -21.41
CA ALA A 485 -5.68 -23.52 -20.18
C ALA A 485 -5.63 -25.03 -19.91
N ALA A 486 -5.61 -25.36 -18.63
CA ALA A 486 -5.82 -26.71 -18.12
C ALA A 486 -7.33 -27.01 -17.99
N GLY A 487 -7.67 -28.26 -17.75
CA GLY A 487 -9.06 -28.70 -17.59
C GLY A 487 -9.14 -30.22 -17.58
N PHE A 488 -10.33 -30.76 -17.32
CA PHE A 488 -10.53 -32.19 -17.05
C PHE A 488 -9.73 -33.13 -17.96
N ALA A 489 -8.74 -33.82 -17.36
CA ALA A 489 -7.81 -34.69 -18.05
C ALA A 489 -8.36 -36.10 -18.37
N GLY A 490 -9.53 -36.48 -17.83
CA GLY A 490 -10.09 -37.82 -18.06
C GLY A 490 -10.62 -38.05 -19.48
N ASN A 491 -10.84 -36.98 -20.26
CA ASN A 491 -11.13 -37.07 -21.69
C ASN A 491 -10.47 -35.91 -22.46
N PRO A 492 -9.15 -35.96 -22.69
CA PRO A 492 -8.40 -34.81 -23.20
C PRO A 492 -8.77 -34.45 -24.64
N THR A 493 -9.28 -35.40 -25.44
CA THR A 493 -9.76 -35.13 -26.80
C THR A 493 -11.05 -34.30 -26.77
N GLN A 494 -12.01 -34.67 -25.91
CA GLN A 494 -13.26 -33.92 -25.78
C GLN A 494 -13.01 -32.53 -25.20
N THR A 495 -12.23 -32.42 -24.12
CA THR A 495 -11.88 -31.13 -23.50
C THR A 495 -11.13 -30.23 -24.50
N GLY A 496 -10.17 -30.78 -25.26
CA GLY A 496 -9.45 -30.05 -26.30
C GLY A 496 -10.34 -29.54 -27.43
N ASN A 497 -11.33 -30.33 -27.88
CA ASN A 497 -12.30 -29.89 -28.89
C ASN A 497 -13.19 -28.75 -28.37
N ILE A 498 -13.61 -28.81 -27.11
CA ILE A 498 -14.40 -27.76 -26.47
C ILE A 498 -13.59 -26.45 -26.40
N TYR A 499 -12.33 -26.51 -25.96
CA TYR A 499 -11.50 -25.33 -25.74
C TYR A 499 -11.09 -24.70 -27.09
N SER A 500 -10.72 -25.52 -28.08
CA SER A 500 -10.36 -25.02 -29.42
C SER A 500 -11.53 -24.37 -30.15
N SER A 501 -12.78 -24.75 -29.85
CA SER A 501 -13.97 -24.11 -30.44
C SER A 501 -14.13 -22.62 -30.07
N ILE A 502 -13.48 -22.20 -28.98
CA ILE A 502 -13.46 -20.83 -28.47
C ILE A 502 -12.03 -20.25 -28.47
N ASN A 503 -11.17 -20.82 -29.31
CA ASN A 503 -9.77 -20.41 -29.52
C ASN A 503 -8.90 -20.44 -28.24
N VAL A 504 -9.17 -21.38 -27.33
CA VAL A 504 -8.32 -21.65 -26.15
C VAL A 504 -7.50 -22.92 -26.40
N ASN A 505 -6.18 -22.86 -26.15
CA ASN A 505 -5.28 -24.00 -26.28
C ASN A 505 -5.38 -24.89 -25.03
N TYR A 506 -5.93 -26.09 -25.18
CA TYR A 506 -5.99 -27.04 -24.07
C TYR A 506 -4.65 -27.72 -23.83
N ASN A 507 -4.16 -27.68 -22.58
CA ASN A 507 -2.99 -28.43 -22.16
C ASN A 507 -3.28 -29.25 -20.88
N PRO A 508 -3.45 -30.58 -20.99
CA PRO A 508 -3.71 -31.45 -19.83
C PRO A 508 -2.49 -31.62 -18.92
N SER A 509 -1.29 -31.23 -19.34
CA SER A 509 -0.06 -31.41 -18.57
C SER A 509 0.27 -30.23 -17.67
N LEU A 510 -0.52 -29.15 -17.70
CA LEU A 510 -0.28 -27.97 -16.87
C LEU A 510 -0.40 -28.35 -15.40
N THR A 511 0.68 -28.12 -14.66
CA THR A 511 0.75 -28.37 -13.23
C THR A 511 0.34 -27.12 -12.43
N ILE A 512 0.20 -27.29 -11.12
CA ILE A 512 -0.17 -26.20 -10.20
C ILE A 512 0.94 -25.14 -10.21
N GLY A 513 0.60 -23.93 -10.66
CA GLY A 513 1.53 -22.80 -10.83
C GLY A 513 1.87 -22.46 -12.29
N GLU A 514 1.65 -23.37 -13.25
CA GLU A 514 1.93 -23.14 -14.68
C GLU A 514 0.73 -22.64 -15.48
N SER A 515 -0.48 -22.70 -14.91
CA SER A 515 -1.73 -22.27 -15.55
C SER A 515 -2.12 -20.82 -15.23
N LEU A 516 -1.14 -19.92 -15.07
CA LEU A 516 -1.40 -18.50 -14.88
C LEU A 516 -1.60 -17.85 -16.24
N THR A 517 -2.81 -17.36 -16.53
CA THR A 517 -3.09 -16.64 -17.78
C THR A 517 -3.74 -15.29 -17.50
N ALA A 518 -3.20 -14.24 -18.13
CA ALA A 518 -3.79 -12.90 -18.08
C ALA A 518 -5.03 -12.86 -19.00
N PRO A 519 -6.13 -12.20 -18.57
CA PRO A 519 -7.33 -12.08 -19.40
C PRO A 519 -7.08 -11.19 -20.64
N GLN A 520 -7.81 -11.46 -21.72
CA GLN A 520 -7.70 -10.74 -23.00
C GLN A 520 -8.27 -9.31 -23.00
N PHE A 521 -8.81 -8.84 -21.88
CA PHE A 521 -9.27 -7.46 -21.70
C PHE A 521 -8.49 -6.79 -20.58
N VAL A 522 -8.09 -5.52 -20.79
CA VAL A 522 -7.43 -4.68 -19.78
C VAL A 522 -8.47 -4.23 -18.76
N PRO A 523 -8.52 -4.81 -17.55
CA PRO A 523 -9.50 -4.47 -16.54
C PRO A 523 -9.29 -3.04 -16.06
N THR A 524 -10.37 -2.38 -15.64
CA THR A 524 -10.33 -0.94 -15.34
C THR A 524 -9.50 -0.56 -14.10
N SER A 525 -9.05 -1.53 -13.30
CA SER A 525 -8.32 -1.29 -12.05
C SER A 525 -6.80 -1.17 -12.22
N GLY A 526 -6.23 -1.57 -13.36
CA GLY A 526 -4.79 -1.48 -13.61
C GLY A 526 -3.95 -2.32 -12.65
N ASN A 527 -4.50 -3.40 -12.11
CA ASN A 527 -3.90 -4.18 -11.02
C ASN A 527 -3.33 -5.51 -11.55
N THR A 528 -2.06 -5.83 -11.28
CA THR A 528 -1.38 -7.03 -11.82
C THR A 528 -1.87 -8.38 -11.27
N ARG A 529 -2.93 -8.41 -10.45
CA ARG A 529 -3.51 -9.63 -9.84
C ARG A 529 -4.59 -10.31 -10.67
N GLU A 530 -4.90 -9.76 -11.84
CA GLU A 530 -5.96 -10.20 -12.75
C GLU A 530 -5.58 -11.52 -13.43
N THR A 531 -5.70 -12.64 -12.72
CA THR A 531 -5.27 -13.95 -13.22
C THR A 531 -6.42 -14.95 -13.20
N ILE A 532 -6.55 -15.70 -14.30
CA ILE A 532 -7.41 -16.89 -14.34
C ILE A 532 -6.53 -18.12 -14.12
N PHE A 533 -6.87 -18.91 -13.10
CA PHE A 533 -6.25 -20.20 -12.78
C PHE A 533 -7.11 -21.32 -13.36
N THR A 534 -6.49 -22.24 -14.08
CA THR A 534 -7.15 -23.51 -14.43
C THR A 534 -6.33 -24.70 -13.95
N LEU A 535 -6.99 -25.78 -13.52
CA LEU A 535 -6.31 -26.98 -13.05
C LEU A 535 -6.95 -28.21 -13.69
N ALA A 536 -6.16 -29.17 -14.17
CA ALA A 536 -6.70 -30.31 -14.90
C ALA A 536 -7.28 -31.43 -14.03
N ASP A 537 -6.96 -31.44 -12.74
CA ASP A 537 -6.95 -32.67 -11.94
C ASP A 537 -7.74 -32.55 -10.62
N TRP A 538 -8.02 -33.70 -9.99
CA TRP A 538 -9.01 -33.82 -8.91
C TRP A 538 -8.48 -34.48 -7.63
N TYR A 539 -7.17 -34.68 -7.55
CA TYR A 539 -6.53 -35.32 -6.40
C TYR A 539 -6.45 -34.37 -5.18
N PRO A 540 -6.69 -34.86 -3.96
CA PRO A 540 -6.60 -34.06 -2.74
C PRO A 540 -5.25 -33.34 -2.57
N GLN A 541 -4.14 -33.97 -2.95
CA GLN A 541 -2.80 -33.37 -2.94
C GLN A 541 -2.73 -32.10 -3.79
N HIS A 542 -3.37 -32.13 -4.96
CA HIS A 542 -3.39 -31.03 -5.90
C HIS A 542 -4.29 -29.89 -5.38
N MET A 543 -5.36 -30.19 -4.66
CA MET A 543 -6.20 -29.15 -4.04
C MET A 543 -5.46 -28.38 -2.94
N VAL A 544 -4.63 -29.06 -2.15
CA VAL A 544 -3.82 -28.42 -1.11
C VAL A 544 -2.74 -27.53 -1.72
N ALA A 545 -2.05 -28.01 -2.76
CA ALA A 545 -1.08 -27.19 -3.49
C ALA A 545 -1.74 -26.00 -4.19
N LEU A 546 -2.95 -26.15 -4.73
CA LEU A 546 -3.71 -25.04 -5.28
C LEU A 546 -4.10 -24.02 -4.20
N ALA A 547 -4.55 -24.48 -3.03
CA ALA A 547 -4.88 -23.59 -1.91
C ALA A 547 -3.66 -22.78 -1.45
N ASP A 548 -2.48 -23.38 -1.38
CA ASP A 548 -1.24 -22.66 -1.07
C ASP A 548 -0.87 -21.66 -2.18
N THR A 549 -0.97 -22.07 -3.45
CA THR A 549 -0.70 -21.19 -4.59
C THR A 549 -1.64 -20.00 -4.62
N LEU A 550 -2.95 -20.24 -4.40
CA LEU A 550 -3.95 -19.20 -4.33
C LEU A 550 -3.70 -18.28 -3.13
N ARG A 551 -3.39 -18.83 -1.94
CA ARG A 551 -2.99 -18.04 -0.78
C ARG A 551 -1.80 -17.14 -1.11
N VAL A 552 -0.72 -17.66 -1.68
CA VAL A 552 0.45 -16.85 -2.07
C VAL A 552 0.06 -15.73 -3.03
N HIS A 553 -0.82 -16.02 -4.02
CA HIS A 553 -1.34 -15.00 -4.94
C HIS A 553 -2.20 -13.95 -4.24
N LEU A 554 -3.03 -14.36 -3.29
CA LEU A 554 -3.89 -13.46 -2.52
C LEU A 554 -3.07 -12.63 -1.54
N ASP A 555 -2.11 -13.21 -0.85
CA ASP A 555 -1.22 -12.54 0.10
C ASP A 555 -0.24 -11.59 -0.60
N GLY A 556 0.15 -11.87 -1.85
CA GLY A 556 1.01 -10.99 -2.65
C GLY A 556 0.26 -9.72 -3.08
N THR A 557 0.43 -8.61 -2.37
CA THR A 557 -0.20 -7.29 -2.56
C THR A 557 -0.34 -6.82 -4.02
N PRO A 558 -1.42 -6.09 -4.39
CA PRO A 558 -1.45 -5.26 -5.59
C PRO A 558 -0.34 -4.23 -5.43
N SER A 559 0.61 -4.16 -6.37
CA SER A 559 1.81 -3.31 -6.30
C SER A 559 2.70 -3.54 -5.07
N ASP A 560 3.78 -4.31 -5.27
CA ASP A 560 4.88 -4.54 -4.31
C ASP A 560 4.47 -5.10 -2.93
N PRO A 561 5.33 -5.84 -2.22
CA PRO A 561 5.08 -6.21 -0.83
C PRO A 561 4.62 -4.96 -0.06
N GLU A 562 3.58 -5.11 0.76
CA GLU A 562 3.14 -4.08 1.70
C GLU A 562 4.39 -3.37 2.26
N PRO A 563 4.46 -2.01 2.23
CA PRO A 563 5.61 -1.32 2.78
C PRO A 563 5.85 -1.87 4.19
N PRO A 564 7.11 -1.98 4.63
CA PRO A 564 7.42 -2.41 5.98
C PRO A 564 6.45 -1.72 6.94
N GLN A 565 6.02 -2.39 8.02
CA GLN A 565 5.10 -1.81 9.01
C GLN A 565 5.58 -0.48 9.62
N ASN A 566 6.75 0.03 9.21
CA ASN A 566 7.14 1.43 9.20
C ASN A 566 7.75 1.81 7.82
N PRO A 567 7.03 2.42 6.86
CA PRO A 567 7.64 2.85 5.60
C PRO A 567 8.71 3.93 5.87
N PRO A 568 9.91 3.84 5.26
CA PRO A 568 10.83 4.96 5.25
C PRO A 568 10.16 6.17 4.62
N THR A 569 10.49 7.38 5.09
CA THR A 569 9.95 8.62 4.51
C THR A 569 10.34 8.71 3.03
N PRO A 570 9.44 9.09 2.10
CA PRO A 570 9.76 9.13 0.66
C PRO A 570 11.00 9.98 0.37
N LEU A 571 12.00 9.38 -0.28
CA LEU A 571 13.24 10.06 -0.68
C LEU A 571 13.14 10.76 -2.05
N GLY A 572 12.05 10.52 -2.79
CA GLY A 572 11.78 11.08 -4.12
C GLY A 572 11.39 9.98 -5.13
N ASN A 573 10.92 10.40 -6.31
CA ASN A 573 10.49 9.47 -7.36
C ASN A 573 11.63 9.19 -8.34
N VAL A 574 11.84 7.93 -8.72
CA VAL A 574 12.79 7.51 -9.75
C VAL A 574 12.00 7.10 -10.99
N LEU A 575 12.27 7.77 -12.11
CA LEU A 575 11.72 7.39 -13.41
C LEU A 575 12.46 6.16 -13.92
N ILE A 576 11.73 5.15 -14.37
CA ILE A 576 12.30 3.93 -14.94
C ILE A 576 11.70 3.71 -16.32
N PHE A 577 12.53 3.52 -17.34
CA PHE A 577 12.10 3.07 -18.66
C PHE A 577 12.34 1.57 -18.82
N ALA A 578 11.28 0.83 -19.09
CA ALA A 578 11.32 -0.59 -19.43
C ALA A 578 10.85 -0.79 -20.88
N ALA A 579 11.70 -1.41 -21.71
CA ALA A 579 11.32 -1.84 -23.04
C ALA A 579 10.72 -3.26 -23.01
N ASP A 580 9.90 -3.60 -24.01
CA ASP A 580 9.54 -5.00 -24.25
C ASP A 580 10.80 -5.85 -24.43
N SER A 581 10.78 -7.08 -23.91
CA SER A 581 11.97 -7.94 -23.81
C SER A 581 13.04 -7.33 -22.89
N ASN A 582 12.65 -6.85 -21.72
CA ASN A 582 13.58 -6.48 -20.64
C ASN A 582 14.03 -7.71 -19.81
N TYR A 583 15.15 -7.59 -19.11
CA TYR A 583 15.64 -8.64 -18.21
C TYR A 583 15.08 -8.50 -16.80
N TYR A 584 14.32 -9.50 -16.37
CA TYR A 584 13.74 -9.51 -15.02
C TYR A 584 14.80 -9.47 -13.90
N SER A 585 16.00 -10.00 -14.17
CA SER A 585 17.14 -9.94 -13.24
C SER A 585 17.76 -8.56 -13.04
N GLU A 586 17.43 -7.61 -13.91
CA GLU A 586 17.79 -6.20 -13.75
C GLU A 586 16.61 -5.42 -13.16
N THR A 587 15.44 -5.62 -13.75
CA THR A 587 14.21 -4.91 -13.38
C THR A 587 13.87 -5.09 -11.91
N ARG A 588 13.75 -6.33 -11.44
CA ARG A 588 13.21 -6.60 -10.10
C ARG A 588 14.17 -6.19 -8.99
N PRO A 589 15.45 -6.61 -8.98
CA PRO A 589 16.36 -6.23 -7.90
C PRO A 589 16.58 -4.72 -7.80
N ILE A 590 16.62 -4.00 -8.93
CA ILE A 590 16.79 -2.54 -8.94
C ILE A 590 15.56 -1.85 -8.33
N ILE A 591 14.36 -2.18 -8.80
CA ILE A 591 13.11 -1.60 -8.31
C ILE A 591 12.93 -1.88 -6.82
N SER A 592 13.08 -3.14 -6.41
CA SER A 592 12.90 -3.55 -5.00
C SER A 592 13.92 -2.86 -4.08
N ALA A 593 15.19 -2.75 -4.49
CA ALA A 593 16.19 -2.07 -3.67
C ALA A 593 15.93 -0.56 -3.58
N LEU A 594 15.51 0.10 -4.66
CA LEU A 594 15.13 1.52 -4.63
C LEU A 594 13.93 1.77 -3.71
N ASN A 595 12.89 0.92 -3.81
CA ASN A 595 11.70 1.01 -2.97
C ASN A 595 12.03 0.74 -1.49
N ALA A 596 12.88 -0.25 -1.21
CA ALA A 596 13.33 -0.57 0.15
C ALA A 596 14.17 0.56 0.78
N LEU A 597 14.94 1.29 -0.03
CA LEU A 597 15.68 2.48 0.39
C LEU A 597 14.76 3.70 0.64
N GLY A 598 13.48 3.65 0.25
CA GLY A 598 12.51 4.72 0.43
C GLY A 598 12.27 5.61 -0.79
N TYR A 599 12.81 5.27 -1.96
CA TYR A 599 12.39 5.93 -3.20
C TYR A 599 11.05 5.35 -3.69
N THR A 600 10.25 6.15 -4.37
CA THR A 600 9.16 5.59 -5.19
C THR A 600 9.69 5.37 -6.60
N THR A 601 9.22 4.34 -7.27
CA THR A 601 9.62 4.03 -8.66
C THR A 601 8.42 4.17 -9.57
N GLU A 602 8.63 4.74 -10.75
CA GLU A 602 7.60 4.90 -11.76
C GLU A 602 8.09 4.32 -13.08
N VAL A 603 7.50 3.21 -13.50
CA VAL A 603 7.92 2.43 -14.67
C VAL A 603 7.10 2.84 -15.89
N ARG A 604 7.77 3.48 -16.84
CA ARG A 604 7.21 3.88 -18.12
C ARG A 604 7.67 2.96 -19.23
N THR A 605 6.79 2.70 -20.19
CA THR A 605 7.10 1.91 -21.39
C THR A 605 6.80 2.73 -22.64
N ALA A 606 7.24 2.25 -23.80
CA ALA A 606 7.11 3.00 -25.06
C ALA A 606 5.66 3.16 -25.54
N ASN A 607 4.78 2.22 -25.18
CA ASN A 607 3.36 2.22 -25.57
C ASN A 607 2.41 2.39 -24.36
N GLY A 608 2.93 2.37 -23.13
CA GLY A 608 2.17 2.46 -21.88
C GLY A 608 1.57 1.14 -21.39
N ASN A 609 1.80 0.03 -22.09
CA ASN A 609 1.42 -1.30 -21.66
C ASN A 609 2.55 -1.93 -20.81
N PRO A 610 2.24 -2.96 -19.99
CA PRO A 610 3.27 -3.77 -19.35
C PRO A 610 4.27 -4.31 -20.38
N ALA A 611 5.56 -4.21 -20.06
CA ALA A 611 6.63 -4.65 -20.95
C ALA A 611 6.95 -6.13 -20.73
N PHE A 612 7.03 -6.93 -21.78
CA PHE A 612 7.44 -8.34 -21.66
C PHE A 612 8.82 -8.46 -20.99
N SER A 613 8.94 -9.32 -19.96
CA SER A 613 10.20 -9.55 -19.22
C SER A 613 10.58 -11.02 -19.15
N TYR A 614 11.87 -11.31 -19.25
CA TYR A 614 12.39 -12.68 -19.24
C TYR A 614 13.69 -12.84 -18.45
N LEU A 615 14.07 -14.09 -18.20
CA LEU A 615 15.33 -14.49 -17.55
C LEU A 615 16.23 -15.25 -18.53
N ILE A 616 17.53 -15.37 -18.24
CA ILE A 616 18.47 -16.12 -19.11
C ILE A 616 19.10 -17.30 -18.34
N PRO A 617 18.78 -18.56 -18.68
CA PRO A 617 17.86 -19.00 -19.72
C PRO A 617 16.38 -18.73 -19.37
N SER A 618 15.50 -18.72 -20.36
CA SER A 618 14.08 -18.31 -20.27
C SER A 618 13.20 -19.15 -19.33
N ASN A 619 13.72 -20.26 -18.81
CA ASN A 619 13.09 -21.16 -17.84
C ASN A 619 13.78 -21.14 -16.46
N SER A 620 14.52 -20.07 -16.15
CA SER A 620 15.25 -19.94 -14.89
C SER A 620 14.51 -19.08 -13.87
N SER A 621 14.92 -19.15 -12.61
CA SER A 621 14.57 -18.19 -11.56
C SER A 621 15.76 -17.25 -11.29
N LEU A 622 15.55 -16.19 -10.50
CA LEU A 622 16.64 -15.29 -10.08
C LEU A 622 17.78 -16.03 -9.36
N ASN A 623 17.51 -17.22 -8.79
CA ASN A 623 18.54 -18.09 -8.20
C ASN A 623 19.66 -18.47 -9.17
N ASN A 624 19.41 -18.39 -10.48
CA ASN A 624 20.38 -18.74 -11.52
C ASN A 624 21.03 -17.50 -12.17
N GLN A 625 20.68 -16.29 -11.75
CA GLN A 625 21.14 -15.01 -12.33
C GLN A 625 22.27 -14.38 -11.52
N LEU A 626 23.17 -15.21 -11.02
CA LEU A 626 24.26 -14.82 -10.15
C LEU A 626 25.55 -14.68 -10.94
N ALA A 627 26.37 -13.70 -10.56
CA ALA A 627 27.71 -13.55 -11.13
C ALA A 627 28.57 -14.81 -10.85
N PRO A 628 29.53 -15.16 -11.72
CA PRO A 628 30.42 -16.30 -11.49
C PRO A 628 31.09 -16.22 -10.11
N GLY A 629 30.98 -17.29 -9.32
CA GLY A 629 31.53 -17.37 -7.96
C GLY A 629 30.67 -16.73 -6.86
N SER A 630 29.50 -16.18 -7.19
CA SER A 630 28.53 -15.69 -6.21
C SER A 630 27.45 -16.72 -5.89
N ASN A 631 26.68 -16.49 -4.83
CA ASN A 631 25.53 -17.31 -4.43
C ASN A 631 24.37 -16.44 -3.93
N MET A 632 23.17 -17.01 -3.85
CA MET A 632 21.97 -16.28 -3.44
C MET A 632 22.08 -15.75 -1.99
N ASN A 633 22.80 -16.43 -1.09
CA ASN A 633 22.99 -15.93 0.27
C ASN A 633 23.87 -14.67 0.29
N ALA A 634 24.90 -14.60 -0.55
CA ALA A 634 25.73 -13.41 -0.72
C ALA A 634 24.91 -12.24 -1.29
N PHE A 635 24.02 -12.51 -2.25
CA PHE A 635 23.08 -11.51 -2.75
C PHE A 635 22.12 -11.01 -1.65
N ARG A 636 21.49 -11.92 -0.89
CA ARG A 636 20.57 -11.56 0.21
C ARG A 636 21.27 -10.73 1.28
N ALA A 637 22.48 -11.13 1.67
CA ALA A 637 23.29 -10.36 2.62
C ALA A 637 23.62 -8.97 2.07
N TYR A 638 23.96 -8.87 0.79
CA TYR A 638 24.22 -7.57 0.16
C TYR A 638 22.94 -6.71 0.10
N TYR A 639 21.81 -7.27 -0.30
CA TYR A 639 20.53 -6.56 -0.30
C TYR A 639 20.16 -6.05 1.10
N GLN A 640 20.31 -6.89 2.13
CA GLN A 640 20.03 -6.52 3.51
C GLN A 640 20.99 -5.46 4.04
N ASN A 641 22.28 -5.57 3.74
CA ASN A 641 23.26 -4.57 4.15
C ASN A 641 23.02 -3.22 3.45
N LEU A 642 22.57 -3.23 2.19
CA LEU A 642 22.28 -2.01 1.43
C LEU A 642 20.99 -1.34 1.90
N THR A 643 19.91 -2.11 2.07
CA THR A 643 18.55 -1.58 2.25
C THR A 643 18.04 -1.63 3.69
N GLY A 644 18.72 -2.36 4.57
CA GLY A 644 18.22 -2.71 5.90
C GLY A 644 17.10 -3.77 5.91
N GLN A 645 16.61 -4.22 4.75
CA GLN A 645 15.48 -5.13 4.62
C GLN A 645 15.90 -6.51 4.11
N ALA A 646 15.20 -7.56 4.51
CA ALA A 646 15.41 -8.89 3.93
C ALA A 646 14.88 -8.95 2.48
N TRP A 647 15.55 -9.71 1.61
CA TRP A 647 15.04 -9.99 0.27
C TRP A 647 13.84 -10.93 0.33
N ASP A 648 12.78 -10.61 -0.43
CA ASP A 648 11.60 -11.46 -0.57
C ASP A 648 11.83 -12.52 -1.67
N ASP A 649 11.93 -13.78 -1.25
CA ASP A 649 12.18 -14.90 -2.16
C ASP A 649 11.01 -15.17 -3.12
N ALA A 650 9.79 -14.67 -2.85
CA ALA A 650 8.67 -14.76 -3.80
C ALA A 650 8.99 -14.02 -5.11
N LEU A 651 9.84 -13.00 -5.04
CA LEU A 651 10.26 -12.19 -6.19
C LEU A 651 11.24 -12.93 -7.11
N ASN A 652 11.72 -14.11 -6.74
CA ASN A 652 12.62 -14.93 -7.56
C ASN A 652 11.94 -15.51 -8.80
N VAL A 653 10.60 -15.55 -8.81
CA VAL A 653 9.78 -16.01 -9.94
C VAL A 653 9.47 -14.82 -10.85
N ASN A 654 9.76 -14.96 -12.14
CA ASN A 654 9.43 -13.94 -13.13
C ASN A 654 7.94 -14.03 -13.52
N PRO A 655 7.13 -12.99 -13.33
CA PRO A 655 5.72 -12.97 -13.71
C PRO A 655 5.49 -12.84 -15.23
N GLY A 656 6.55 -12.78 -16.04
CA GLY A 656 6.49 -12.71 -17.51
C GLY A 656 6.28 -11.31 -18.08
N SER A 657 5.99 -10.32 -17.23
CA SER A 657 5.92 -8.91 -17.60
C SER A 657 6.36 -7.99 -16.48
N THR A 658 6.86 -6.81 -16.86
CA THR A 658 7.11 -5.68 -15.98
C THR A 658 5.90 -4.74 -16.05
N PRO A 659 5.26 -4.42 -14.91
CA PRO A 659 4.14 -3.49 -14.88
C PRO A 659 4.53 -2.12 -15.45
N SER A 660 3.55 -1.38 -15.98
CA SER A 660 3.75 -0.03 -16.48
C SER A 660 2.77 0.94 -15.86
N ASP A 661 3.29 2.10 -15.43
CA ASP A 661 2.53 3.25 -14.94
C ASP A 661 2.07 4.17 -16.09
N GLY A 662 2.40 3.82 -17.35
CA GLY A 662 1.95 4.49 -18.57
C GLY A 662 3.07 4.79 -19.56
N ASN A 663 2.80 5.65 -20.54
CA ASN A 663 3.72 5.89 -21.66
C ASN A 663 4.87 6.82 -21.26
N ILE A 664 6.09 6.53 -21.70
CA ILE A 664 7.26 7.40 -21.49
C ILE A 664 7.07 8.79 -22.11
N LEU A 665 6.33 8.90 -23.23
CA LEU A 665 6.01 10.16 -23.89
C LEU A 665 5.11 11.09 -23.06
N ASP A 666 4.46 10.57 -22.01
CA ASP A 666 3.66 11.38 -21.09
C ASP A 666 4.54 12.14 -20.06
N VAL A 667 5.82 11.77 -19.95
CA VAL A 667 6.77 12.43 -19.05
C VAL A 667 7.40 13.62 -19.74
N LEU A 668 6.77 14.79 -19.60
CA LEU A 668 7.21 15.99 -20.31
C LEU A 668 8.52 16.60 -19.77
N ASN A 669 8.84 16.37 -18.49
CA ASN A 669 10.02 16.94 -17.84
C ASN A 669 10.45 16.11 -16.62
N PRO A 670 11.68 16.32 -16.11
CA PRO A 670 12.21 15.54 -14.98
C PRO A 670 11.81 16.10 -13.60
N ASP A 671 10.95 17.13 -13.51
CA ASP A 671 10.76 17.91 -12.28
C ASP A 671 10.24 17.05 -11.10
N ASN A 672 9.43 16.04 -11.39
CA ASN A 672 8.86 15.14 -10.39
C ASN A 672 9.81 14.01 -9.96
N TYR A 673 10.98 13.90 -10.58
CA TYR A 673 11.88 12.77 -10.41
C TYR A 673 13.26 13.20 -9.93
N VAL A 674 13.91 12.35 -9.14
CA VAL A 674 15.29 12.55 -8.65
C VAL A 674 16.33 11.87 -9.51
N ALA A 675 15.94 10.84 -10.28
CA ALA A 675 16.81 10.13 -11.20
C ALA A 675 16.01 9.47 -12.33
N PHE A 676 16.71 9.12 -13.42
CA PHE A 676 16.16 8.36 -14.55
C PHE A 676 16.99 7.10 -14.80
N VAL A 677 16.33 5.94 -14.85
CA VAL A 677 16.96 4.63 -15.12
C VAL A 677 16.38 4.02 -16.40
N VAL A 678 17.24 3.63 -17.34
CA VAL A 678 16.90 2.86 -18.52
C VAL A 678 17.33 1.41 -18.29
N LEU A 679 16.37 0.50 -18.16
CA LEU A 679 16.64 -0.93 -17.91
C LEU A 679 17.17 -1.62 -19.17
N GLY A 680 17.88 -2.74 -18.99
CA GLY A 680 18.41 -3.53 -20.09
C GLY A 680 17.42 -4.54 -20.67
N GLY A 681 17.99 -5.59 -21.27
CA GLY A 681 17.28 -6.55 -22.12
C GLY A 681 17.37 -6.21 -23.60
N SER A 682 17.04 -7.19 -24.45
CA SER A 682 17.31 -7.08 -25.88
C SER A 682 16.49 -5.99 -26.58
N GLY A 683 15.25 -5.76 -26.15
CA GLY A 683 14.38 -4.81 -26.85
C GLY A 683 14.70 -3.34 -26.63
N VAL A 684 15.42 -2.99 -25.56
CA VAL A 684 15.81 -1.59 -25.30
C VAL A 684 16.75 -1.04 -26.37
N THR A 685 17.54 -1.91 -27.01
CA THR A 685 18.50 -1.54 -28.07
C THR A 685 17.83 -0.95 -29.31
N ASN A 686 16.55 -1.28 -29.56
CA ASN A 686 15.78 -0.66 -30.65
C ASN A 686 15.55 0.84 -30.44
N TYR A 687 15.70 1.32 -29.20
CA TYR A 687 15.51 2.72 -28.86
C TYR A 687 16.82 3.52 -28.85
N ALA A 688 17.94 2.96 -29.31
CA ALA A 688 19.17 3.71 -29.49
C ALA A 688 18.97 4.83 -30.54
N LEU A 689 19.39 6.06 -30.21
CA LEU A 689 19.32 7.21 -31.10
C LEU A 689 20.51 7.20 -32.09
N ASP A 690 20.47 6.26 -33.03
CA ASP A 690 21.52 5.97 -34.03
C ASP A 690 21.09 6.24 -35.48
N GLY A 691 19.84 6.65 -35.71
CA GLY A 691 19.28 6.92 -37.04
C GLY A 691 18.80 5.68 -37.80
N SER A 692 18.87 4.49 -37.20
CA SER A 692 18.47 3.22 -37.81
C SER A 692 17.28 2.59 -37.08
N TYR A 693 16.06 3.03 -37.43
CA TYR A 693 14.83 2.53 -36.81
C TYR A 693 14.12 1.48 -37.68
N ALA A 694 13.73 0.38 -37.05
CA ALA A 694 12.90 -0.66 -37.65
C ALA A 694 11.55 -0.75 -36.93
N ASN A 695 10.57 -1.41 -37.57
CA ASN A 695 9.33 -1.76 -36.89
C ASN A 695 9.66 -2.70 -35.72
N PHE A 696 9.21 -2.34 -34.52
CA PHE A 696 9.39 -3.16 -33.33
C PHE A 696 8.08 -3.90 -33.03
N SER A 697 7.91 -5.05 -33.67
CA SER A 697 6.67 -5.83 -33.65
C SER A 697 6.24 -6.28 -32.26
N LEU A 698 7.20 -6.56 -31.36
CA LEU A 698 6.93 -6.95 -29.97
C LEU A 698 6.22 -5.83 -29.18
N ALA A 699 6.57 -4.56 -29.45
CA ALA A 699 5.93 -3.41 -28.80
C ALA A 699 4.72 -2.86 -29.59
N GLY A 700 4.40 -3.44 -30.74
CA GLY A 700 3.38 -2.92 -31.65
C GLY A 700 3.70 -1.54 -32.23
N LEU A 701 4.98 -1.15 -32.29
CA LEU A 701 5.43 0.17 -32.74
C LEU A 701 6.03 0.11 -34.14
N ASN A 702 5.70 1.08 -34.98
CA ASN A 702 6.39 1.29 -36.25
C ASN A 702 7.70 2.07 -36.07
N ALA A 703 8.57 2.06 -37.08
CA ALA A 703 9.88 2.70 -37.03
C ALA A 703 9.82 4.20 -36.62
N THR A 704 8.83 4.95 -37.08
CA THR A 704 8.64 6.36 -36.71
C THR A 704 8.30 6.53 -35.23
N GLN A 705 7.47 5.65 -34.67
CA GLN A 705 7.14 5.68 -33.24
C GLN A 705 8.34 5.30 -32.38
N VAL A 706 9.13 4.31 -32.81
CA VAL A 706 10.39 3.93 -32.13
C VAL A 706 11.34 5.12 -32.11
N GLN A 707 11.52 5.80 -33.25
CA GLN A 707 12.30 7.02 -33.36
C GLN A 707 11.82 8.10 -32.37
N THR A 708 10.52 8.41 -32.34
CA THR A 708 9.96 9.40 -31.41
C THR A 708 10.27 9.07 -29.96
N VAL A 709 10.17 7.80 -29.58
CA VAL A 709 10.50 7.34 -28.22
C VAL A 709 12.00 7.47 -27.94
N SER A 710 12.87 7.13 -28.90
CA SER A 710 14.33 7.32 -28.79
C SER A 710 14.72 8.77 -28.58
N GLU A 711 14.16 9.67 -29.39
CA GLU A 711 14.39 11.12 -29.29
C GLU A 711 13.92 11.64 -27.93
N HIS A 712 12.78 11.16 -27.44
CA HIS A 712 12.23 11.55 -26.14
C HIS A 712 13.07 11.04 -24.96
N ILE A 713 13.52 9.78 -24.98
CA ILE A 713 14.45 9.25 -23.96
C ILE A 713 15.74 10.07 -23.92
N SER A 714 16.29 10.41 -25.08
CA SER A 714 17.49 11.25 -25.18
C SER A 714 17.25 12.66 -24.62
N ALA A 715 16.11 13.27 -24.94
CA ALA A 715 15.75 14.58 -24.44
C ALA A 715 15.57 14.57 -22.90
N LEU A 716 14.93 13.53 -22.36
CA LEU A 716 14.81 13.33 -20.92
C LEU A 716 16.18 13.14 -20.26
N ALA A 717 17.04 12.27 -20.79
CA ALA A 717 18.39 12.07 -20.28
C ALA A 717 19.17 13.39 -20.20
N GLY A 718 19.13 14.20 -21.27
CA GLY A 718 19.71 15.55 -21.27
C GLY A 718 19.09 16.47 -20.23
N ALA A 719 17.76 16.45 -20.06
CA ALA A 719 17.05 17.27 -19.07
C ALA A 719 17.37 16.89 -17.62
N PHE A 720 17.45 15.59 -17.29
CA PHE A 720 17.87 15.12 -15.97
C PHE A 720 19.27 15.62 -15.64
N VAL A 721 20.23 15.39 -16.55
CA VAL A 721 21.62 15.82 -16.35
C VAL A 721 21.70 17.35 -16.26
N ASN A 722 20.93 18.08 -17.06
CA ASN A 722 20.85 19.55 -17.01
C ASN A 722 20.41 20.08 -15.63
N GLN A 723 19.55 19.33 -14.95
CA GLN A 723 19.03 19.66 -13.61
C GLN A 723 19.88 19.09 -12.47
N GLY A 724 21.09 18.61 -12.75
CA GLY A 724 21.96 18.04 -11.71
C GLY A 724 21.52 16.64 -11.26
N LYS A 725 20.63 15.97 -12.00
CA LYS A 725 20.04 14.68 -11.63
C LYS A 725 20.73 13.52 -12.36
N PRO A 726 20.94 12.37 -11.69
CA PRO A 726 21.57 11.21 -12.34
C PRO A 726 20.71 10.58 -13.45
N PHE A 727 21.37 10.15 -14.52
CA PHE A 727 20.84 9.30 -15.58
C PHE A 727 21.62 7.98 -15.63
N THR A 728 20.91 6.86 -15.53
CA THR A 728 21.48 5.52 -15.42
C THR A 728 20.97 4.63 -16.54
N ALA A 729 21.85 3.83 -17.13
CA ALA A 729 21.51 2.95 -18.24
C ALA A 729 22.13 1.55 -18.04
N VAL A 730 21.31 0.51 -17.99
CA VAL A 730 21.72 -0.80 -17.46
C VAL A 730 21.92 -1.83 -18.57
N CYS A 731 23.07 -2.52 -18.60
CA CYS A 731 23.35 -3.66 -19.48
C CYS A 731 23.21 -3.32 -20.97
N HIS A 732 22.16 -3.81 -21.65
CA HIS A 732 21.84 -3.41 -23.03
C HIS A 732 21.26 -1.99 -23.10
N GLY A 733 20.62 -1.55 -22.02
CA GLY A 733 20.16 -0.18 -21.84
C GLY A 733 21.32 0.80 -21.91
N SER A 734 22.55 0.39 -21.54
CA SER A 734 23.75 1.19 -21.72
C SER A 734 23.98 1.57 -23.19
N GLU A 735 23.63 0.71 -24.16
CA GLU A 735 23.71 1.06 -25.59
C GLU A 735 22.78 2.24 -25.91
N THR A 736 21.53 2.18 -25.46
CA THR A 736 20.56 3.28 -25.61
C THR A 736 21.01 4.54 -24.87
N GLY A 737 21.54 4.37 -23.65
CA GLY A 737 22.05 5.47 -22.83
C GLY A 737 23.24 6.19 -23.44
N VAL A 738 24.20 5.47 -24.05
CA VAL A 738 25.33 6.11 -24.72
C VAL A 738 24.93 6.81 -26.02
N HIS A 739 23.83 6.40 -26.65
CA HIS A 739 23.29 7.10 -27.81
C HIS A 739 22.45 8.33 -27.45
N CYS A 740 22.18 8.60 -26.16
CA CYS A 740 21.56 9.85 -25.75
C CYS A 740 22.48 11.03 -26.08
N ARG A 741 21.89 12.09 -26.62
CA ARG A 741 22.57 13.19 -27.31
C ARG A 741 22.49 14.49 -26.52
N VAL A 742 23.48 15.35 -26.73
CA VAL A 742 23.48 16.72 -26.20
C VAL A 742 22.28 17.49 -26.80
N PRO A 743 21.42 18.12 -25.98
CA PRO A 743 20.32 18.93 -26.47
C PRO A 743 20.82 20.29 -26.97
N ASP A 744 21.39 20.33 -28.18
CA ASP A 744 22.00 21.51 -28.80
C ASP A 744 21.07 22.26 -29.78
N GLY A 745 19.81 21.82 -29.89
CA GLY A 745 18.81 22.41 -30.79
C GLY A 745 18.93 21.96 -32.25
N ASN A 746 19.76 20.95 -32.54
CA ASN A 746 19.84 20.36 -33.88
C ASN A 746 18.50 19.71 -34.27
N PRO A 747 17.94 20.00 -35.46
CA PRO A 747 16.71 19.38 -35.93
C PRO A 747 16.82 17.87 -36.18
N ASP A 748 18.04 17.34 -36.31
CA ASP A 748 18.32 15.91 -36.38
C ASP A 748 19.27 15.53 -35.22
N PRO A 749 18.71 15.13 -34.06
CA PRO A 749 19.48 14.86 -32.84
C PRO A 749 20.56 13.78 -33.02
N VAL A 750 20.43 12.88 -34.01
CA VAL A 750 21.41 11.82 -34.27
C VAL A 750 22.80 12.39 -34.60
N ASN A 751 22.85 13.58 -35.19
CA ASN A 751 24.08 14.27 -35.54
C ASN A 751 24.72 15.03 -34.37
N SER A 752 24.00 15.16 -33.26
CA SER A 752 24.54 15.81 -32.06
C SER A 752 25.53 14.89 -31.34
N PRO A 753 26.48 15.44 -30.58
CA PRO A 753 27.40 14.65 -29.76
C PRO A 753 26.66 13.76 -28.76
N SER A 754 27.22 12.59 -28.45
CA SER A 754 26.73 11.78 -27.32
C SER A 754 26.96 12.52 -26.00
N LEU A 755 26.03 12.39 -25.04
CA LEU A 755 26.24 12.83 -23.65
C LEU A 755 27.49 12.20 -23.02
N TRP A 756 27.95 11.06 -23.54
CA TRP A 756 29.13 10.32 -23.08
C TRP A 756 30.40 10.58 -23.91
N GLN A 757 30.36 11.44 -24.94
CA GLN A 757 31.52 11.65 -25.80
C GLN A 757 32.75 12.08 -25.00
N GLY A 758 33.86 11.36 -25.18
CA GLY A 758 35.12 11.57 -24.45
C GLY A 758 35.18 10.92 -23.06
N ARG A 759 34.19 10.09 -22.70
CA ARG A 759 34.10 9.40 -21.40
C ARG A 759 34.21 7.88 -21.57
N SER A 760 34.29 7.18 -20.43
CA SER A 760 34.25 5.73 -20.35
C SER A 760 32.89 5.23 -19.92
N ALA A 761 32.40 4.16 -20.54
CA ALA A 761 31.13 3.54 -20.19
C ALA A 761 31.25 2.01 -20.12
N ALA A 762 30.49 1.41 -19.21
CA ALA A 762 30.26 -0.02 -19.18
C ALA A 762 29.14 -0.40 -20.15
N GLY A 763 28.87 -1.69 -20.29
CA GLY A 763 27.79 -2.21 -21.13
C GLY A 763 27.92 -3.70 -21.40
N PHE A 764 26.88 -4.29 -21.99
CA PHE A 764 26.71 -5.73 -22.18
C PHE A 764 27.94 -6.45 -22.79
N PRO A 765 28.51 -7.47 -22.13
CA PRO A 765 29.82 -8.01 -22.49
C PRO A 765 29.82 -9.16 -23.50
N LEU A 766 28.68 -9.71 -23.93
CA LEU A 766 28.68 -10.96 -24.74
C LEU A 766 29.16 -10.78 -26.19
N SER A 767 29.33 -9.55 -26.67
CA SER A 767 29.99 -9.27 -27.94
C SER A 767 30.86 -8.01 -27.84
N PRO A 768 32.05 -8.11 -27.21
CA PRO A 768 32.90 -6.94 -26.93
C PRO A 768 33.27 -6.19 -28.21
N GLY A 769 33.50 -6.88 -29.32
CA GLY A 769 33.80 -6.24 -30.61
C GLY A 769 32.64 -5.43 -31.18
N TYR A 770 31.39 -5.88 -30.97
CA TYR A 770 30.20 -5.16 -31.42
C TYR A 770 29.97 -3.89 -30.60
N ILE A 771 29.96 -4.01 -29.26
CA ILE A 771 29.75 -2.86 -28.37
C ILE A 771 30.90 -1.86 -28.47
N GLN A 772 32.15 -2.33 -28.48
CA GLN A 772 33.32 -1.46 -28.68
C GLN A 772 33.23 -0.68 -29.98
N GLY A 773 32.79 -1.30 -31.08
CA GLY A 773 32.61 -0.63 -32.37
C GLY A 773 31.62 0.54 -32.29
N ARG A 774 30.46 0.32 -31.65
CA ARG A 774 29.43 1.36 -31.44
C ARG A 774 29.92 2.48 -30.52
N TYR A 775 30.59 2.14 -29.42
CA TYR A 775 31.12 3.14 -28.48
C TYR A 775 32.22 3.99 -29.13
N ASN A 776 33.13 3.37 -29.89
CA ASN A 776 34.16 4.07 -30.64
C ASN A 776 33.57 5.07 -31.65
N ALA A 777 32.46 4.70 -32.32
CA ALA A 777 31.78 5.59 -33.27
C ALA A 777 31.22 6.86 -32.60
N LEU A 778 30.93 6.80 -31.29
CA LEU A 778 30.47 7.93 -30.49
C LEU A 778 31.61 8.66 -29.76
N GLY A 779 32.85 8.21 -29.91
CA GLY A 779 34.02 8.73 -29.18
C GLY A 779 34.01 8.35 -27.69
N ILE A 780 33.48 7.17 -27.35
CA ILE A 780 33.34 6.65 -25.99
C ILE A 780 34.30 5.48 -25.80
N THR A 781 34.96 5.43 -24.65
CA THR A 781 35.82 4.29 -24.28
C THR A 781 34.96 3.20 -23.62
N TYR A 782 34.73 2.09 -24.32
CA TYR A 782 34.09 0.93 -23.70
C TYR A 782 35.02 0.26 -22.68
N VAL A 783 34.50 -0.05 -21.50
CA VAL A 783 35.23 -0.70 -20.41
C VAL A 783 34.51 -1.97 -19.98
N ALA A 784 34.87 -3.09 -20.59
CA ALA A 784 34.22 -4.38 -20.37
C ALA A 784 34.33 -4.92 -18.93
N ASP A 785 35.32 -4.46 -18.15
CA ASP A 785 35.56 -4.98 -16.80
C ASP A 785 34.79 -4.22 -15.72
N LEU A 786 34.26 -3.03 -16.02
CA LEU A 786 33.52 -2.22 -15.04
C LEU A 786 32.12 -2.79 -14.81
N THR A 787 31.77 -3.13 -13.57
CA THR A 787 30.39 -3.48 -13.23
C THR A 787 29.46 -2.27 -13.39
N VAL A 788 29.86 -1.10 -12.88
CA VAL A 788 29.15 0.17 -13.03
C VAL A 788 30.17 1.29 -13.34
N ALA A 789 30.02 1.98 -14.46
CA ALA A 789 30.78 3.17 -14.81
C ALA A 789 29.98 4.43 -14.43
N VAL A 790 30.67 5.46 -13.93
CA VAL A 790 30.08 6.75 -13.52
C VAL A 790 30.91 7.85 -14.15
N ALA A 791 30.29 8.77 -14.88
CA ALA A 791 30.98 9.88 -15.53
C ALA A 791 30.13 11.16 -15.51
N PRO A 792 30.76 12.35 -15.45
CA PRO A 792 30.06 13.58 -15.81
C PRO A 792 29.74 13.57 -17.32
N PRO A 793 28.80 14.41 -17.79
CA PRO A 793 28.53 14.53 -19.21
C PRO A 793 29.78 15.00 -19.98
N THR A 794 29.69 14.85 -21.30
CA THR A 794 30.69 15.38 -22.23
C THR A 794 30.95 16.87 -21.94
N SER A 795 32.19 17.31 -22.12
CA SER A 795 32.57 18.71 -21.90
C SER A 795 31.85 19.69 -22.86
N GLN A 796 31.21 19.18 -23.91
CA GLN A 796 30.36 19.96 -24.82
C GLN A 796 28.97 20.25 -24.24
N PHE A 797 28.61 19.63 -23.13
CA PHE A 797 27.38 19.88 -22.39
C PHE A 797 27.71 20.46 -21.03
N ILE A 798 27.32 21.72 -20.81
CA ILE A 798 27.45 22.39 -19.51
C ILE A 798 26.05 22.38 -18.89
N PRO A 799 25.80 21.53 -17.88
CA PRO A 799 24.51 21.49 -17.19
C PRO A 799 24.18 22.85 -16.57
N ALA A 800 22.88 23.21 -16.57
CA ALA A 800 22.40 24.39 -15.86
C ALA A 800 22.60 24.26 -14.34
N ILE A 801 22.53 23.05 -13.80
CA ILE A 801 22.84 22.73 -12.41
C ILE A 801 23.97 21.68 -12.43
N PRO A 802 25.13 21.97 -11.82
CA PRO A 802 26.22 20.98 -11.71
C PRO A 802 25.73 19.72 -10.97
N GLY A 803 26.36 18.57 -11.22
CA GLY A 803 26.06 17.32 -10.51
C GLY A 803 25.23 16.29 -11.27
N GLY A 804 24.85 16.56 -12.53
CA GLY A 804 24.25 15.54 -13.40
C GLY A 804 25.30 14.48 -13.76
N TYR A 805 25.09 13.23 -13.34
CA TYR A 805 25.99 12.11 -13.66
C TYR A 805 25.32 11.11 -14.57
N LEU A 806 26.16 10.47 -15.38
CA LEU A 806 25.80 9.38 -16.24
C LEU A 806 26.33 8.08 -15.63
N LEU A 807 25.47 7.06 -15.53
CA LEU A 807 25.82 5.74 -15.01
C LEU A 807 25.55 4.68 -16.08
N THR A 808 26.46 3.73 -16.26
CA THR A 808 26.23 2.52 -17.08
C THR A 808 26.58 1.26 -16.33
N GLN A 809 25.75 0.22 -16.43
CA GLN A 809 26.01 -1.10 -15.81
C GLN A 809 26.37 -2.13 -16.89
N ARG A 810 27.30 -3.04 -16.61
CA ARG A 810 27.76 -4.03 -17.60
C ARG A 810 26.78 -5.14 -17.92
N ASP A 811 26.32 -5.90 -16.93
CA ASP A 811 25.70 -7.22 -17.15
C ASP A 811 24.33 -7.34 -16.47
N TRP A 812 23.68 -8.50 -16.60
CA TRP A 812 22.33 -8.76 -16.10
C TRP A 812 22.31 -9.46 -14.73
N TYR A 813 23.46 -9.58 -14.05
CA TYR A 813 23.51 -10.26 -12.76
C TYR A 813 22.84 -9.43 -11.68
N ILE A 814 22.09 -10.09 -10.80
CA ILE A 814 21.32 -9.42 -9.74
C ILE A 814 22.20 -8.60 -8.79
N THR A 815 23.45 -9.04 -8.55
CA THR A 815 24.44 -8.32 -7.75
C THR A 815 24.95 -7.05 -8.43
N SER A 816 25.02 -7.03 -9.76
CA SER A 816 25.37 -5.83 -10.53
C SER A 816 24.25 -4.80 -10.45
N GLY A 817 22.99 -5.25 -10.47
CA GLY A 817 21.82 -4.41 -10.22
C GLY A 817 21.89 -3.71 -8.85
N LEU A 818 22.21 -4.45 -7.79
CA LEU A 818 22.39 -3.84 -6.45
C LEU A 818 23.55 -2.84 -6.40
N LYS A 819 24.66 -3.12 -7.10
CA LYS A 819 25.78 -2.19 -7.17
C LYS A 819 25.40 -0.89 -7.87
N THR A 820 24.55 -0.96 -8.90
CA THR A 820 24.00 0.22 -9.56
C THR A 820 23.13 1.04 -8.61
N VAL A 821 22.24 0.38 -7.85
CA VAL A 821 21.40 1.07 -6.85
C VAL A 821 22.24 1.70 -5.75
N GLU A 822 23.26 1.00 -5.23
CA GLU A 822 24.20 1.56 -4.25
C GLU A 822 24.84 2.85 -4.76
N LYS A 823 25.41 2.83 -5.99
CA LYS A 823 26.09 4.01 -6.55
C LYS A 823 25.11 5.16 -6.85
N LEU A 824 23.91 4.85 -7.34
CA LEU A 824 22.86 5.84 -7.54
C LEU A 824 22.41 6.46 -6.22
N HIS A 825 22.15 5.63 -5.21
CA HIS A 825 21.74 6.08 -3.87
C HIS A 825 22.84 6.94 -3.22
N SER A 826 24.13 6.57 -3.31
CA SER A 826 25.23 7.38 -2.80
C SER A 826 25.29 8.77 -3.46
N LEU A 827 25.07 8.88 -4.77
CA LEU A 827 24.99 10.18 -5.46
C LEU A 827 23.81 11.02 -4.97
N LEU A 828 22.63 10.41 -4.85
CA LEU A 828 21.41 11.09 -4.42
C LEU A 828 21.47 11.55 -2.96
N GLN A 829 22.01 10.73 -2.06
CA GLN A 829 22.10 11.06 -0.62
C GLN A 829 23.24 12.01 -0.28
N SER A 830 24.33 11.99 -1.05
CA SER A 830 25.46 12.87 -0.78
C SER A 830 25.23 14.31 -1.22
N THR A 831 24.28 14.57 -2.13
CA THR A 831 24.03 15.90 -2.67
C THR A 831 23.16 16.73 -1.72
N PRO A 832 23.63 17.89 -1.23
CA PRO A 832 22.78 18.79 -0.44
C PRO A 832 21.58 19.29 -1.24
N THR A 833 20.42 19.42 -0.60
CA THR A 833 19.14 19.74 -1.25
C THR A 833 19.01 21.19 -1.71
N ASN A 834 19.71 22.10 -1.04
CA ASN A 834 19.76 23.50 -1.40
C ASN A 834 21.21 23.87 -1.67
N LEU A 835 21.57 24.08 -2.93
CA LEU A 835 22.94 24.40 -3.37
C LEU A 835 23.22 25.91 -3.42
N SER A 836 22.24 26.74 -3.03
CA SER A 836 22.31 28.20 -3.14
C SER A 836 22.51 28.92 -1.80
N ASN A 837 22.66 28.18 -0.70
CA ASN A 837 22.75 28.77 0.62
C ASN A 837 24.15 29.37 0.90
N THR A 838 24.16 30.46 1.67
CA THR A 838 25.35 30.88 2.39
C THR A 838 25.50 30.03 3.64
N VAL A 839 26.65 29.40 3.84
CA VAL A 839 26.97 28.65 5.08
C VAL A 839 28.02 29.40 5.89
N ASN A 840 27.86 29.38 7.22
CA ASN A 840 28.85 29.95 8.13
C ASN A 840 29.92 28.90 8.43
N VAL A 841 31.18 29.24 8.16
CA VAL A 841 32.30 28.33 8.41
C VAL A 841 33.25 28.96 9.39
N VAL A 842 33.60 28.21 10.43
CA VAL A 842 34.76 28.54 11.27
C VAL A 842 36.01 27.88 10.69
N LEU A 843 37.02 28.69 10.36
CA LEU A 843 38.35 28.26 9.97
C LEU A 843 39.26 28.29 11.20
N LEU A 844 39.67 27.12 11.69
CA LEU A 844 40.66 27.02 12.76
C LEU A 844 42.05 26.86 12.15
N HIS A 845 42.94 27.80 12.44
CA HIS A 845 44.28 27.85 11.85
C HIS A 845 45.35 28.32 12.85
N GLY A 846 46.62 28.19 12.49
CA GLY A 846 47.80 28.64 13.25
C GLY A 846 48.38 30.00 12.82
N GLY A 847 47.81 30.62 11.80
CA GLY A 847 48.25 31.93 11.28
C GLY A 847 48.91 31.86 9.90
N PRO A 848 49.41 32.99 9.37
CA PRO A 848 50.08 33.02 8.06
C PRO A 848 51.46 32.34 8.12
N VAL A 849 51.90 31.81 6.98
CA VAL A 849 53.25 31.24 6.85
C VAL A 849 54.27 32.36 6.70
N THR A 850 55.24 32.42 7.61
CA THR A 850 56.36 33.38 7.51
C THR A 850 57.52 32.76 6.73
N LEU A 851 57.67 33.16 5.45
CA LEU A 851 58.69 32.62 4.52
C LEU A 851 60.12 32.64 5.07
N GLY A 852 60.49 33.68 5.82
CA GLY A 852 61.83 33.80 6.40
C GLY A 852 62.10 32.86 7.58
N ASN A 853 61.09 32.13 8.08
CA ASN A 853 61.19 31.30 9.28
C ASN A 853 60.30 30.05 9.21
N CYS A 854 60.05 29.48 8.03
CA CYS A 854 59.14 28.35 7.88
C CYS A 854 59.79 26.97 7.92
N GLY A 855 60.97 26.83 8.52
CA GLY A 855 61.57 25.50 8.69
C GLY A 855 60.69 24.55 9.53
N PRO A 856 60.86 23.22 9.38
CA PRO A 856 60.08 22.20 10.09
C PRO A 856 60.17 22.23 11.62
N GLY A 857 61.13 22.97 12.18
CA GLY A 857 61.25 23.21 13.63
C GLY A 857 60.51 24.46 14.13
N ASN A 858 59.90 25.26 13.25
CA ASN A 858 59.12 26.43 13.67
C ASN A 858 57.64 26.08 13.81
N HIS A 859 57.26 25.63 15.01
CA HIS A 859 55.88 25.29 15.35
C HIS A 859 54.97 26.53 15.53
N GLU A 860 55.50 27.76 15.40
CA GLU A 860 54.68 28.98 15.37
C GLU A 860 54.06 29.24 13.99
N ASN A 861 54.64 28.69 12.92
CA ASN A 861 53.99 28.67 11.63
C ASN A 861 52.96 27.55 11.61
N ASP A 862 51.87 27.78 10.89
CA ASP A 862 50.81 26.78 10.81
C ASP A 862 51.24 25.52 10.05
N VAL A 863 52.07 25.71 9.01
CA VAL A 863 52.54 24.67 8.10
C VAL A 863 54.05 24.86 7.90
N PRO A 864 54.86 23.78 7.95
CA PRO A 864 56.28 23.88 7.62
C PRO A 864 56.47 24.12 6.11
N CYS A 865 57.45 24.95 5.75
CA CYS A 865 58.02 24.96 4.41
C CYS A 865 58.83 23.68 4.21
N ASN A 866 58.14 22.67 3.71
CA ASN A 866 58.77 21.52 3.12
C ASN A 866 59.02 21.84 1.63
N HIS A 867 60.30 21.82 1.23
CA HIS A 867 60.75 21.95 -0.17
C HIS A 867 60.65 23.35 -0.82
N ALA A 868 60.96 23.40 -2.12
CA ALA A 868 61.12 24.62 -2.93
C ALA A 868 59.80 25.37 -3.23
N HIS A 869 58.70 24.97 -2.60
CA HIS A 869 57.37 25.54 -2.79
C HIS A 869 56.87 26.14 -1.48
N ILE A 870 56.08 27.20 -1.59
CA ILE A 870 55.48 27.85 -0.42
C ILE A 870 54.21 27.05 -0.06
N PRO A 871 54.07 26.57 1.17
CA PRO A 871 52.84 25.91 1.59
C PRO A 871 51.68 26.92 1.62
N ALA A 872 50.48 26.41 1.43
CA ALA A 872 49.26 27.17 1.63
C ALA A 872 49.09 27.52 3.11
N ASP A 873 48.56 28.71 3.36
CA ASP A 873 48.14 29.15 4.69
C ASP A 873 46.65 29.53 4.69
N HIS A 874 46.15 29.94 5.86
CA HIS A 874 44.76 30.35 6.02
C HIS A 874 44.29 31.44 5.03
N THR A 875 45.18 32.31 4.56
CA THR A 875 44.81 33.36 3.59
C THR A 875 44.47 32.77 2.22
N ASN A 876 45.12 31.67 1.85
CA ASN A 876 44.78 30.93 0.63
C ASN A 876 43.42 30.24 0.77
N VAL A 877 43.13 29.67 1.94
CA VAL A 877 41.82 29.08 2.26
C VAL A 877 40.72 30.14 2.20
N GLU A 878 40.90 31.27 2.88
CA GLU A 878 39.93 32.38 2.85
C GLU A 878 39.69 32.89 1.43
N ALA A 879 40.74 33.05 0.63
CA ALA A 879 40.64 33.46 -0.76
C ALA A 879 39.82 32.46 -1.61
N LEU A 880 40.06 31.16 -1.44
CA LEU A 880 39.29 30.10 -2.11
C LEU A 880 37.80 30.19 -1.75
N LEU A 881 37.48 30.36 -0.48
CA LEU A 881 36.10 30.38 0.02
C LEU A 881 35.36 31.67 -0.35
N ALA A 882 36.08 32.79 -0.44
CA ALA A 882 35.53 34.08 -0.89
C ALA A 882 35.35 34.18 -2.42
N THR A 883 35.99 33.33 -3.20
CA THR A 883 35.92 33.36 -4.67
C THR A 883 34.60 32.74 -5.17
N ASN A 884 33.94 33.41 -6.13
CA ASN A 884 32.80 32.83 -6.84
C ASN A 884 33.30 31.69 -7.75
N SER A 885 32.76 30.49 -7.56
CA SER A 885 33.07 29.37 -8.44
C SER A 885 32.20 29.43 -9.70
N PRO A 886 32.73 29.08 -10.89
CA PRO A 886 31.89 28.81 -12.05
C PRO A 886 31.19 27.44 -11.99
N ASN A 887 31.53 26.60 -11.01
CA ASN A 887 31.06 25.22 -10.91
C ASN A 887 30.09 24.99 -9.74
N ASP A 888 29.77 26.02 -8.97
CA ASP A 888 28.85 25.98 -7.84
C ASP A 888 28.20 27.35 -7.58
N ASP A 889 27.06 27.35 -6.88
CA ASP A 889 26.33 28.55 -6.49
C ASP A 889 26.37 28.82 -4.97
N PHE A 890 27.09 28.00 -4.20
CA PHE A 890 27.14 28.16 -2.75
C PHE A 890 28.16 29.23 -2.33
N THR A 891 27.89 29.88 -1.21
CA THR A 891 28.73 30.96 -0.67
C THR A 891 29.12 30.67 0.77
N PHE A 892 30.29 31.18 1.17
CA PHE A 892 30.82 30.95 2.51
C PHE A 892 30.95 32.27 3.26
N ASN A 893 30.40 32.32 4.48
CA ASN A 893 30.77 33.34 5.45
C ASN A 893 31.86 32.76 6.36
N VAL A 894 33.10 33.21 6.19
CA VAL A 894 34.26 32.63 6.87
C VAL A 894 34.60 33.41 8.14
N ILE A 895 34.63 32.71 9.27
CA ILE A 895 35.08 33.19 10.57
C ILE A 895 36.46 32.58 10.84
N SER A 896 37.50 33.39 10.69
CA SER A 896 38.88 32.96 10.83
C SER A 896 39.39 33.12 12.25
N LEU A 897 39.83 32.02 12.87
CA LEU A 897 40.29 31.98 14.26
C LEU A 897 41.71 31.44 14.36
N ASN A 898 42.63 32.32 14.77
CA ASN A 898 44.03 31.99 14.96
C ASN A 898 44.29 31.40 16.35
N LEU A 899 44.48 30.09 16.42
CA LEU A 899 44.75 29.36 17.66
C LEU A 899 46.14 29.69 18.26
N ASN A 900 47.09 30.19 17.47
CA ASN A 900 48.40 30.61 17.97
C ASN A 900 48.34 31.98 18.69
N ASN A 901 47.20 32.67 18.64
CA ASN A 901 46.96 33.89 19.41
C ASN A 901 45.71 33.77 20.30
N PRO A 902 45.78 33.03 21.43
CA PRO A 902 44.64 32.81 22.32
C PRO A 902 43.97 34.10 22.81
N ALA A 903 44.73 35.20 22.93
CA ALA A 903 44.20 36.50 23.36
C ALA A 903 43.27 37.16 22.33
N SER A 904 43.31 36.70 21.06
CA SER A 904 42.41 37.15 19.99
C SER A 904 41.17 36.29 19.81
N LEU A 905 41.08 35.15 20.51
CA LEU A 905 39.94 34.25 20.40
C LEU A 905 38.73 34.83 21.17
N PRO A 906 37.50 34.64 20.64
CA PRO A 906 36.26 35.09 21.30
C PRO A 906 35.84 34.20 22.48
N PHE A 907 36.65 33.21 22.85
CA PHE A 907 36.45 32.24 23.92
C PHE A 907 37.80 31.84 24.54
N ASP A 908 37.79 31.27 25.76
CA ASP A 908 38.98 30.61 26.32
C ASP A 908 39.16 29.22 25.69
N PRO A 909 40.25 28.95 24.94
CA PRO A 909 40.46 27.64 24.29
C PRO A 909 40.64 26.50 25.30
N ASN A 910 40.92 26.78 26.58
CA ASN A 910 41.00 25.78 27.63
C ASN A 910 39.63 25.48 28.28
N ASN A 911 38.57 26.19 27.89
CA ASN A 911 37.22 26.00 28.38
C ASN A 911 36.35 25.35 27.31
N GLU A 912 36.17 24.03 27.41
CA GLU A 912 35.42 23.22 26.44
C GLU A 912 34.02 23.79 26.14
N GLN A 913 33.28 24.22 27.18
CA GLN A 913 31.92 24.70 27.00
C GLN A 913 31.88 26.04 26.26
N GLN A 914 32.80 26.96 26.55
CA GLN A 914 32.86 28.25 25.83
C GLN A 914 33.22 28.06 24.35
N VAL A 915 34.14 27.14 24.05
CA VAL A 915 34.48 26.79 22.68
C VAL A 915 33.25 26.20 21.97
N LEU A 916 32.57 25.23 22.61
CA LEU A 916 31.38 24.59 22.05
C LEU A 916 30.26 25.59 21.80
N ASP A 917 29.93 26.43 22.79
CA ASP A 917 28.89 27.46 22.69
C ASP A 917 29.18 28.42 21.53
N TYR A 918 30.44 28.82 21.36
CA TYR A 918 30.84 29.67 20.25
C TYR A 918 30.67 28.97 18.90
N LEU A 919 31.15 27.72 18.77
CA LEU A 919 31.03 26.96 17.53
C LEU A 919 29.55 26.76 17.15
N VAL A 920 28.71 26.33 18.08
CA VAL A 920 27.27 26.10 17.85
C VAL A 920 26.55 27.39 17.44
N ALA A 921 26.93 28.54 18.00
CA ALA A 921 26.29 29.81 17.71
C ALA A 921 26.73 30.45 16.38
N ASN A 922 27.94 30.14 15.90
CA ASN A 922 28.57 30.87 14.79
C ASN A 922 28.93 30.00 13.58
N ALA A 923 28.91 28.68 13.69
CA ALA A 923 29.38 27.78 12.65
C ALA A 923 28.30 26.77 12.24
N ASP A 924 28.10 26.66 10.93
CA ASP A 924 27.38 25.55 10.33
C ASP A 924 28.30 24.36 10.06
N GLY A 925 29.57 24.62 9.77
CA GLY A 925 30.64 23.63 9.73
C GLY A 925 32.00 24.24 10.04
N LEU A 926 33.00 23.38 10.18
CA LEU A 926 34.34 23.75 10.62
C LEU A 926 35.39 23.24 9.62
N TYR A 927 36.32 24.11 9.24
CA TYR A 927 37.54 23.70 8.54
C TYR A 927 38.70 23.70 9.54
N MET A 928 39.17 22.49 9.89
CA MET A 928 40.40 22.32 10.65
C MET A 928 41.60 22.41 9.71
N PHE A 929 42.21 23.59 9.64
CA PHE A 929 43.40 23.85 8.84
C PHE A 929 44.57 24.21 9.76
N LYS A 930 44.95 23.29 10.63
CA LYS A 930 46.07 23.50 11.55
C LYS A 930 46.95 22.28 11.61
N HIS A 931 48.20 22.36 11.15
CA HIS A 931 49.08 21.20 11.05
C HIS A 931 49.53 20.73 12.45
N TRP A 932 50.09 21.63 13.26
CA TRP A 932 50.62 21.29 14.58
C TRP A 932 49.55 21.17 15.68
N THR A 933 49.79 20.32 16.67
CA THR A 933 48.95 20.13 17.87
C THR A 933 49.09 21.29 18.88
N ARG A 934 50.16 22.09 18.75
CA ARG A 934 50.46 23.22 19.64
C ARG A 934 49.31 24.24 19.65
N TYR A 935 48.88 24.65 20.85
CA TYR A 935 47.73 25.54 21.07
C TYR A 935 46.36 24.94 20.70
N LEU A 936 46.25 23.61 20.63
CA LEU A 936 44.99 22.89 20.46
C LEU A 936 44.73 21.99 21.69
N PRO A 937 44.40 22.57 22.86
CA PRO A 937 44.22 21.82 24.10
C PRO A 937 43.04 20.83 24.00
N ASN A 938 43.03 19.80 24.86
CA ASN A 938 41.97 18.79 24.89
C ASN A 938 40.56 19.39 24.98
N ALA A 939 40.39 20.50 25.70
CA ALA A 939 39.13 21.21 25.81
C ALA A 939 38.60 21.69 24.43
N THR A 940 39.47 22.24 23.58
CA THR A 940 39.10 22.62 22.21
C THR A 940 38.80 21.38 21.37
N GLN A 941 39.60 20.31 21.49
CA GLN A 941 39.36 19.08 20.73
C GLN A 941 38.04 18.39 21.11
N ASN A 942 37.72 18.32 22.41
CA ASN A 942 36.45 17.82 22.91
C ASN A 942 35.29 18.66 22.41
N ALA A 943 35.40 19.99 22.44
CA ALA A 943 34.37 20.88 21.94
C ALA A 943 34.08 20.64 20.45
N ILE A 944 35.11 20.40 19.64
CA ILE A 944 34.94 20.02 18.22
C ILE A 944 34.26 18.65 18.10
N ALA A 945 34.67 17.66 18.89
CA ALA A 945 34.02 16.34 18.87
C ALA A 945 32.54 16.43 19.26
N ARG A 946 32.20 17.21 20.29
CA ARG A 946 30.82 17.46 20.73
C ARG A 946 30.02 18.30 19.73
N PHE A 947 30.64 19.28 19.07
CA PHE A 947 30.03 20.03 17.97
C PHE A 947 29.53 19.09 16.86
N VAL A 948 30.30 18.03 16.56
CA VAL A 948 29.90 17.00 15.60
C VAL A 948 28.88 16.03 16.19
N GLN A 949 29.18 15.42 17.33
CA GLN A 949 28.40 14.32 17.89
C GLN A 949 27.07 14.74 18.56
N GLU A 950 27.06 15.87 19.26
CA GLU A 950 25.91 16.35 20.03
C GLU A 950 25.03 17.32 19.22
N HIS A 951 25.61 18.01 18.24
CA HIS A 951 24.89 19.04 17.46
C HIS A 951 24.76 18.72 15.97
N GLY A 952 25.28 17.57 15.51
CA GLY A 952 25.12 17.12 14.12
C GLY A 952 25.83 18.02 13.11
N ARG A 953 26.81 18.81 13.57
CA ARG A 953 27.59 19.68 12.68
C ARG A 953 28.73 18.88 12.06
N GLY A 954 29.48 19.50 11.16
CA GLY A 954 30.53 18.78 10.47
C GLY A 954 31.89 19.46 10.49
N VAL A 955 32.91 18.63 10.29
CA VAL A 955 34.32 19.02 10.24
C VAL A 955 34.93 18.51 8.94
N PHE A 956 35.49 19.44 8.17
CA PHE A 956 36.36 19.13 7.05
C PHE A 956 37.81 19.36 7.48
N SER A 957 38.69 18.46 7.07
CA SER A 957 40.13 18.69 7.18
C SER A 957 40.88 18.04 6.03
N ASN A 958 42.01 18.63 5.67
CA ASN A 958 43.00 17.92 4.88
C ASN A 958 43.92 17.08 5.79
N HIS A 959 45.10 16.67 5.34
CA HIS A 959 46.06 15.92 6.19
C HIS A 959 46.38 16.62 7.53
N HIS A 960 46.19 17.95 7.64
CA HIS A 960 46.36 18.69 8.90
C HIS A 960 45.50 18.16 10.05
N GLY A 961 44.31 17.64 9.78
CA GLY A 961 43.40 17.14 10.82
C GLY A 961 43.86 15.84 11.46
N LEU A 962 44.60 15.02 10.72
CA LEU A 962 45.06 13.71 11.15
C LEU A 962 46.52 13.70 11.60
N TYR A 963 47.29 14.74 11.25
CA TYR A 963 48.68 14.83 11.65
C TYR A 963 48.81 15.00 13.18
N ASN A 964 49.31 13.95 13.83
CA ASN A 964 49.39 13.83 15.27
C ASN A 964 50.88 13.89 15.71
N GLN A 965 51.32 15.07 16.15
CA GLN A 965 52.69 15.27 16.60
C GLN A 965 52.79 15.50 18.10
N PHE A 966 53.69 14.71 18.69
CA PHE A 966 54.22 14.89 20.03
C PHE A 966 55.34 15.94 19.98
N ASP A 967 55.04 17.19 20.33
CA ASP A 967 56.08 18.14 20.69
C ASP A 967 56.40 17.92 22.17
N ASN A 968 57.64 17.53 22.49
CA ASN A 968 58.11 17.29 23.86
C ASN A 968 57.92 18.51 24.80
N VAL A 969 57.50 19.66 24.26
CA VAL A 969 57.23 20.92 24.94
C VAL A 969 55.77 21.04 25.43
N VAL A 970 54.78 20.38 24.79
CA VAL A 970 53.35 20.49 25.18
C VAL A 970 52.66 19.13 25.04
N ALA A 971 52.21 18.55 26.17
CA ALA A 971 51.74 17.17 26.28
C ALA A 971 50.32 16.90 25.74
N THR A 972 49.90 17.53 24.64
CA THR A 972 48.55 17.33 24.07
C THR A 972 48.62 16.99 22.59
N ASP A 973 48.51 15.70 22.31
CA ASP A 973 48.29 15.14 20.97
C ASP A 973 46.86 15.43 20.47
N LYS A 974 46.62 15.30 19.16
CA LYS A 974 45.29 15.42 18.53
C LYS A 974 44.41 14.18 18.74
N THR A 975 44.66 13.41 19.79
CA THR A 975 44.07 12.07 20.00
C THR A 975 42.55 12.06 19.91
N ILE A 976 41.87 13.09 20.42
CA ILE A 976 40.40 13.16 20.37
C ILE A 976 39.90 13.35 18.93
N LEU A 977 40.57 14.19 18.14
CA LEU A 977 40.22 14.41 16.73
C LEU A 977 40.59 13.20 15.86
N VAL A 978 41.73 12.58 16.13
CA VAL A 978 42.14 11.30 15.54
C VAL A 978 41.07 10.23 15.77
N ASN A 979 40.57 10.09 17.00
CA ASN A 979 39.50 9.15 17.32
C ASN A 979 38.18 9.49 16.59
N LEU A 980 37.87 10.79 16.50
CA LEU A 980 36.70 11.29 15.79
C LEU A 980 36.74 10.90 14.31
N PHE A 981 37.87 11.12 13.63
CA PHE A 981 38.07 10.71 12.24
C PHE A 981 38.27 9.19 12.07
N GLY A 982 38.76 8.49 13.10
CA GLY A 982 39.11 7.07 13.05
C GLY A 982 40.46 6.80 12.37
N ALA A 983 41.30 7.83 12.22
CA ALA A 983 42.59 7.74 11.54
C ALA A 983 43.58 8.78 12.09
N GLN A 984 44.87 8.48 11.94
CA GLN A 984 45.97 9.37 12.31
C GLN A 984 47.14 9.27 11.34
N SER A 985 47.97 10.31 11.33
CA SER A 985 49.31 10.28 10.78
C SER A 985 50.29 10.72 11.87
N SER A 986 50.96 9.78 12.52
CA SER A 986 51.82 10.07 13.67
C SER A 986 53.14 10.74 13.27
N ALA A 987 53.68 11.63 14.10
CA ALA A 987 55.05 12.13 13.88
C ALA A 987 56.11 11.01 13.96
N ALA A 988 55.86 10.01 14.83
CA ALA A 988 56.67 8.79 14.87
C ALA A 988 56.46 8.00 13.56
N GLY A 989 57.53 7.79 12.79
CA GLY A 989 57.45 7.14 11.49
C GLY A 989 56.95 8.04 10.36
N PHE A 990 56.99 9.37 10.52
CA PHE A 990 56.67 10.34 9.47
C PHE A 990 57.36 10.01 8.15
N GLY A 991 56.58 10.02 7.08
CA GLY A 991 57.04 9.85 5.71
C GLY A 991 56.07 10.53 4.76
N LEU A 992 56.62 11.16 3.72
CA LEU A 992 55.84 11.82 2.67
C LEU A 992 56.39 11.40 1.32
N SER A 993 55.49 11.29 0.34
CA SER A 993 55.84 11.13 -1.07
C SER A 993 55.56 12.44 -1.79
N LEU A 994 56.58 12.96 -2.48
CA LEU A 994 56.48 14.13 -3.35
C LEU A 994 56.64 13.71 -4.80
N GLY A 995 55.68 14.10 -5.62
CA GLY A 995 55.68 13.85 -7.05
C GLY A 995 54.27 13.81 -7.62
N ASN A 996 54.20 13.56 -8.92
CA ASN A 996 52.93 13.37 -9.62
C ASN A 996 52.27 12.06 -9.17
N GLN A 997 51.21 12.16 -8.38
CA GLN A 997 50.39 11.06 -7.92
C GLN A 997 49.06 11.07 -8.65
N THR A 998 48.56 9.90 -9.01
CA THR A 998 47.22 9.80 -9.62
C THR A 998 46.23 9.48 -8.51
N ILE A 999 45.33 10.42 -8.24
CA ILE A 999 44.25 10.27 -7.28
C ILE A 999 42.99 9.86 -8.02
N HIS A 1000 42.45 8.72 -7.65
CA HIS A 1000 41.31 8.10 -8.28
C HIS A 1000 40.05 8.27 -7.43
N ASN A 1001 38.93 8.55 -8.07
CA ASN A 1001 37.60 8.53 -7.46
C ASN A 1001 37.10 7.07 -7.38
N VAL A 1002 36.84 6.58 -6.17
CA VAL A 1002 36.48 5.17 -5.94
C VAL A 1002 35.03 4.99 -5.50
N THR A 1003 34.48 6.00 -4.83
CA THR A 1003 33.06 6.08 -4.48
C THR A 1003 32.55 7.44 -4.92
N PRO A 1004 31.63 7.49 -5.91
CA PRO A 1004 31.00 8.74 -6.31
C PRO A 1004 30.26 9.36 -5.12
N HIS A 1005 30.61 10.59 -4.80
CA HIS A 1005 30.06 11.36 -3.71
C HIS A 1005 30.09 12.83 -4.10
N PHE A 1006 29.13 13.64 -3.67
CA PHE A 1006 29.07 15.09 -3.95
C PHE A 1006 30.45 15.78 -3.87
N ILE A 1007 31.23 15.47 -2.82
CA ILE A 1007 32.59 15.99 -2.61
C ILE A 1007 33.53 15.80 -3.81
N ASN A 1008 33.59 14.59 -4.36
CA ASN A 1008 34.56 14.21 -5.39
C ASN A 1008 33.93 14.08 -6.78
N THR A 1009 32.70 14.56 -6.95
CA THR A 1009 32.02 14.59 -8.24
C THR A 1009 31.57 16.00 -8.60
N PHE A 1010 30.88 16.73 -7.70
CA PHE A 1010 30.13 17.93 -8.04
C PHE A 1010 31.00 19.04 -8.64
N GLY A 1011 30.65 19.52 -9.85
CA GLY A 1011 31.38 20.58 -10.52
C GLY A 1011 32.80 20.20 -11.00
N LEU A 1012 33.15 18.90 -11.03
CA LEU A 1012 34.48 18.42 -11.41
C LEU A 1012 34.51 17.82 -12.82
N ASN A 1013 35.58 18.11 -13.55
CA ASN A 1013 35.90 17.43 -14.81
C ASN A 1013 37.08 16.48 -14.59
N LEU A 1014 36.78 15.20 -14.40
CA LEU A 1014 37.78 14.17 -14.12
C LEU A 1014 38.11 13.37 -15.39
N LEU A 1015 39.34 12.87 -15.47
CA LEU A 1015 39.83 12.07 -16.59
C LEU A 1015 39.62 10.59 -16.31
N ASP A 1016 39.36 9.78 -17.32
CA ASP A 1016 39.36 8.33 -17.14
C ASP A 1016 40.77 7.82 -16.85
N ALA A 1017 40.89 6.91 -15.87
CA ALA A 1017 42.15 6.29 -15.48
C ALA A 1017 42.06 4.75 -15.48
N PRO A 1018 43.21 4.05 -15.59
CA PRO A 1018 43.26 2.60 -15.52
C PRO A 1018 42.73 2.07 -14.19
N SER A 1019 42.39 0.78 -14.18
CA SER A 1019 41.90 0.10 -12.99
C SER A 1019 42.90 0.12 -11.84
N LEU A 1020 42.41 0.40 -10.64
CA LEU A 1020 43.13 0.20 -9.40
C LEU A 1020 42.84 -1.19 -8.84
N SER A 1021 43.86 -1.83 -8.29
CA SER A 1021 43.72 -3.06 -7.49
C SER A 1021 44.30 -2.79 -6.12
N PHE A 1022 43.58 -3.17 -5.07
CA PHE A 1022 44.01 -3.08 -3.68
C PHE A 1022 43.79 -4.41 -2.98
N ASP A 1023 44.83 -4.91 -2.31
CA ASP A 1023 44.82 -6.19 -1.59
C ASP A 1023 44.45 -6.04 -0.10
N GLY A 1024 43.77 -4.95 0.27
CA GLY A 1024 43.44 -4.61 1.67
C GLY A 1024 42.31 -5.46 2.24
N THR A 1025 42.55 -6.09 3.40
CA THR A 1025 41.53 -6.83 4.17
C THR A 1025 40.62 -5.84 4.90
N GLY A 1026 39.39 -5.64 4.42
CA GLY A 1026 38.35 -4.85 5.11
C GLY A 1026 37.60 -3.86 4.22
N ALA A 1027 38.28 -3.22 3.27
CA ALA A 1027 37.66 -2.24 2.36
C ALA A 1027 37.12 -2.85 1.06
N SER A 1028 37.57 -4.06 0.69
CA SER A 1028 37.21 -4.73 -0.57
C SER A 1028 35.72 -5.08 -0.69
N SER A 1029 35.00 -5.25 0.42
CA SER A 1029 33.54 -5.48 0.40
C SER A 1029 32.74 -4.22 0.08
N VAL A 1030 33.21 -3.04 0.51
CA VAL A 1030 32.56 -1.73 0.29
C VAL A 1030 32.95 -1.19 -1.09
N ILE A 1031 34.22 -1.34 -1.44
CA ILE A 1031 34.82 -0.77 -2.64
C ILE A 1031 35.26 -1.92 -3.54
N ASN A 1032 34.33 -2.43 -4.33
CA ASN A 1032 34.66 -3.38 -5.40
C ASN A 1032 35.41 -2.60 -6.49
N LEU A 1033 36.73 -2.41 -6.29
CA LEU A 1033 37.61 -1.49 -7.04
C LEU A 1033 38.02 -1.94 -8.43
N ILE A 1034 37.49 -3.05 -8.92
CA ILE A 1034 37.91 -3.62 -10.19
C ILE A 1034 37.25 -2.84 -11.33
N GLY A 1035 37.97 -1.86 -11.88
CA GLY A 1035 37.65 -1.19 -13.15
C GLY A 1035 38.15 0.25 -13.26
N ARG A 1036 37.98 0.87 -14.44
CA ARG A 1036 38.42 2.26 -14.68
C ARG A 1036 37.68 3.24 -13.77
N THR A 1037 38.43 4.05 -13.05
CA THR A 1037 37.90 5.15 -12.24
C THR A 1037 38.17 6.46 -12.94
N THR A 1038 37.43 7.51 -12.59
CA THR A 1038 37.86 8.85 -12.96
C THR A 1038 38.96 9.30 -12.00
N ALA A 1039 40.03 9.90 -12.49
CA ALA A 1039 41.16 10.34 -11.70
C ALA A 1039 41.66 11.72 -12.13
N PHE A 1040 42.56 12.25 -11.33
CA PHE A 1040 43.37 13.42 -11.66
C PHE A 1040 44.78 13.21 -11.14
N THR A 1041 45.75 13.85 -11.79
CA THR A 1041 47.11 13.87 -11.31
C THR A 1041 47.33 15.11 -10.45
N VAL A 1042 47.95 14.90 -9.30
CA VAL A 1042 48.33 15.96 -8.37
C VAL A 1042 49.82 15.88 -8.10
N ASN A 1043 50.48 17.03 -8.00
CA ASN A 1043 51.84 17.13 -7.49
C ASN A 1043 51.80 17.74 -6.08
N ASP A 1044 51.68 16.92 -5.04
CA ASP A 1044 51.51 17.37 -3.66
C ASP A 1044 52.12 16.40 -2.66
N GLU A 1045 52.20 16.83 -1.39
CA GLU A 1045 52.61 16.01 -0.25
C GLU A 1045 51.52 14.99 0.08
N VAL A 1046 51.84 13.70 -0.10
CA VAL A 1046 50.97 12.60 0.35
C VAL A 1046 51.70 11.79 1.39
N TYR A 1047 51.14 11.80 2.59
CA TYR A 1047 51.69 11.17 3.77
C TYR A 1047 51.64 9.64 3.64
N THR A 1048 52.77 8.99 3.85
CA THR A 1048 52.94 7.54 3.68
C THR A 1048 52.80 6.77 5.00
N ASN A 1049 52.42 7.44 6.09
CA ASN A 1049 52.39 6.88 7.43
C ASN A 1049 51.03 7.00 8.13
N MET A 1050 49.96 7.22 7.37
CA MET A 1050 48.59 7.20 7.88
C MET A 1050 48.23 5.81 8.42
N ALA A 1051 47.52 5.74 9.54
CA ALA A 1051 47.04 4.51 10.16
C ALA A 1051 45.61 4.72 10.68
N PHE A 1052 44.82 3.64 10.74
CA PHE A 1052 43.48 3.66 11.30
C PHE A 1052 43.50 3.33 12.79
N GLU A 1053 42.60 3.95 13.54
CA GLU A 1053 42.43 3.64 14.95
C GLU A 1053 41.84 2.23 15.13
N PRO A 1054 42.26 1.48 16.17
CA PRO A 1054 41.67 0.18 16.49
C PRO A 1054 40.15 0.26 16.61
N GLY A 1055 39.45 -0.66 15.94
CA GLY A 1055 37.97 -0.72 15.93
C GLY A 1055 37.29 0.10 14.82
N THR A 1056 38.06 0.82 13.99
CA THR A 1056 37.52 1.46 12.79
C THR A 1056 37.03 0.41 11.79
N THR A 1057 35.80 0.55 11.32
CA THR A 1057 35.20 -0.28 10.27
C THR A 1057 34.99 0.53 8.99
N PHE A 1058 34.95 -0.17 7.86
CA PHE A 1058 34.65 0.41 6.55
C PHE A 1058 33.24 0.02 6.15
N GLY A 1059 32.48 0.97 5.62
CA GLY A 1059 31.11 0.76 5.20
C GLY A 1059 30.34 2.06 5.12
N ASN A 1060 29.06 1.98 4.78
CA ASN A 1060 28.20 3.14 4.52
C ASN A 1060 27.32 3.50 5.74
N ASN A 1061 27.55 2.89 6.91
CA ASN A 1061 26.77 3.16 8.11
C ASN A 1061 27.41 4.24 9.00
N VAL A 1062 26.65 4.70 9.99
CA VAL A 1062 27.13 5.63 11.01
C VAL A 1062 28.34 5.03 11.75
N ASN A 1063 29.35 5.87 11.95
CA ASN A 1063 30.67 5.59 12.51
C ASN A 1063 31.60 4.75 11.62
N GLU A 1064 31.21 4.40 10.40
CA GLU A 1064 32.04 3.69 9.43
C GLU A 1064 32.71 4.66 8.44
N ILE A 1065 33.89 4.29 7.95
CA ILE A 1065 34.61 5.05 6.93
C ILE A 1065 34.10 4.64 5.55
N VAL A 1066 33.68 5.63 4.75
CA VAL A 1066 33.41 5.49 3.32
C VAL A 1066 34.54 6.15 2.54
N PRO A 1067 35.42 5.38 1.89
CA PRO A 1067 36.48 5.97 1.08
C PRO A 1067 35.92 6.50 -0.22
N ILE A 1068 36.29 7.74 -0.55
CA ILE A 1068 35.84 8.44 -1.76
C ILE A 1068 37.01 8.65 -2.75
N MET A 1069 38.26 8.65 -2.29
CA MET A 1069 39.44 8.75 -3.14
C MET A 1069 40.55 7.79 -2.75
N ALA A 1070 41.23 7.23 -3.74
CA ALA A 1070 42.37 6.34 -3.55
C ALA A 1070 43.58 6.66 -4.44
N THR A 1071 44.76 6.17 -4.07
CA THR A 1071 46.01 6.19 -4.86
C THR A 1071 46.72 4.84 -4.80
N SER A 1072 47.34 4.44 -5.91
CA SER A 1072 48.24 3.27 -5.94
C SER A 1072 49.66 3.56 -5.46
N THR A 1073 49.99 4.82 -5.16
CA THR A 1073 51.32 5.22 -4.69
C THR A 1073 51.60 4.77 -3.25
N LEU A 1074 50.54 4.45 -2.49
CA LEU A 1074 50.61 3.98 -1.11
C LEU A 1074 50.21 2.50 -1.01
N SER A 1075 50.76 1.80 -0.02
CA SER A 1075 50.50 0.36 0.18
C SER A 1075 49.35 0.09 1.17
N GLY A 1076 48.62 -1.01 0.96
CA GLY A 1076 47.57 -1.48 1.88
C GLY A 1076 46.39 -0.52 1.98
N ASN A 1077 45.79 -0.42 3.18
CA ASN A 1077 44.61 0.44 3.41
C ASN A 1077 44.92 1.95 3.32
N GLN A 1078 46.19 2.36 3.38
CA GLN A 1078 46.59 3.77 3.27
C GLN A 1078 46.25 4.37 1.90
N GLY A 1079 46.45 3.59 0.84
CA GLY A 1079 46.14 4.04 -0.50
C GLY A 1079 44.65 4.24 -0.74
N LEU A 1080 43.79 3.58 0.03
CA LEU A 1080 42.34 3.70 -0.11
C LEU A 1080 41.74 4.97 0.46
N THR A 1081 42.47 5.70 1.31
CA THR A 1081 41.91 6.81 2.10
C THR A 1081 42.63 8.12 1.87
N THR A 1082 43.16 8.33 0.66
CA THR A 1082 43.55 9.67 0.19
C THR A 1082 42.38 10.67 0.19
N GLY A 1083 41.15 10.17 0.32
CA GLY A 1083 40.03 10.93 0.86
C GLY A 1083 38.89 10.02 1.28
N PHE A 1084 38.20 10.40 2.34
CA PHE A 1084 37.07 9.63 2.87
C PHE A 1084 36.06 10.55 3.56
N ILE A 1085 34.86 10.02 3.76
CA ILE A 1085 33.86 10.60 4.65
C ILE A 1085 33.58 9.64 5.80
N ARG A 1086 33.05 10.19 6.88
CA ARG A 1086 32.51 9.43 8.01
C ARG A 1086 31.36 10.21 8.62
N GLU A 1087 30.22 9.57 8.78
CA GLU A 1087 29.13 10.11 9.60
C GLU A 1087 29.31 9.60 11.02
N VAL A 1088 29.08 10.43 12.03
CA VAL A 1088 29.37 10.14 13.44
C VAL A 1088 28.22 10.62 14.31
N GLY A 1089 27.69 9.75 15.16
CA GLY A 1089 26.55 10.10 16.01
C GLY A 1089 25.63 8.92 16.30
N GLY A 1090 24.45 9.24 16.83
CA GLY A 1090 23.39 8.29 17.16
C GLY A 1090 22.26 8.27 16.11
N THR A 1091 21.11 7.72 16.48
CA THR A 1091 19.94 7.63 15.58
C THR A 1091 19.25 8.96 15.29
N GLU A 1092 19.40 9.97 16.16
CA GLU A 1092 18.66 11.23 16.08
C GLU A 1092 19.48 12.41 15.52
N ILE A 1093 20.79 12.40 15.75
CA ILE A 1093 21.71 13.47 15.35
C ILE A 1093 22.98 12.81 14.79
N GLN A 1094 23.31 13.15 13.54
CA GLN A 1094 24.48 12.64 12.83
C GLN A 1094 25.36 13.79 12.38
N GLY A 1095 26.56 13.86 12.93
CA GLY A 1095 27.60 14.77 12.47
C GLY A 1095 28.36 14.21 11.28
N ARG A 1096 29.12 15.07 10.60
CA ARG A 1096 29.81 14.74 9.35
C ARG A 1096 31.29 15.04 9.39
N LEU A 1097 32.08 14.12 8.86
CA LEU A 1097 33.50 14.29 8.71
C LEU A 1097 33.87 14.09 7.26
N ALA A 1098 34.64 15.01 6.72
CA ALA A 1098 35.26 14.88 5.41
C ALA A 1098 36.78 15.02 5.55
N TYR A 1099 37.50 14.14 4.89
CA TYR A 1099 38.94 14.14 4.86
C TYR A 1099 39.46 14.07 3.42
N ILE A 1100 40.43 14.93 3.09
CA ILE A 1100 41.14 14.89 1.80
C ILE A 1100 42.64 15.03 2.06
N GLN A 1101 43.44 14.04 1.68
CA GLN A 1101 44.86 14.00 2.06
C GLN A 1101 45.70 15.10 1.41
N VAL A 1102 45.39 15.48 0.17
CA VAL A 1102 46.08 16.56 -0.55
C VAL A 1102 45.64 17.94 -0.04
N GLY A 1103 46.45 18.97 -0.26
CA GLY A 1103 46.15 20.36 0.03
C GLY A 1103 47.27 21.17 0.67
N GLU A 1104 48.55 20.80 0.53
CA GLU A 1104 49.63 21.58 1.16
C GLU A 1104 50.09 22.75 0.31
N ARG A 1105 49.92 22.69 -1.02
CA ARG A 1105 50.44 23.70 -1.95
C ARG A 1105 49.43 24.80 -2.29
N GLN A 1106 49.91 26.03 -2.49
CA GLN A 1106 49.06 27.20 -2.77
C GLN A 1106 48.19 27.03 -4.02
N GLU A 1107 48.69 26.39 -5.07
CA GLU A 1107 47.92 26.16 -6.30
C GLU A 1107 46.65 25.32 -6.09
N HIS A 1108 46.56 24.56 -5.00
CA HIS A 1108 45.37 23.76 -4.66
C HIS A 1108 44.24 24.58 -4.04
N TYR A 1109 44.46 25.89 -3.86
CA TYR A 1109 43.47 26.85 -3.40
C TYR A 1109 43.10 27.89 -4.47
N ASP A 1110 43.64 27.75 -5.69
CA ASP A 1110 43.31 28.61 -6.82
C ASP A 1110 42.35 27.89 -7.79
N LEU A 1111 41.11 28.36 -7.86
CA LEU A 1111 40.09 27.86 -8.81
C LEU A 1111 40.52 28.03 -10.28
N ALA A 1112 41.40 28.99 -10.59
CA ALA A 1112 41.92 29.21 -11.94
C ALA A 1112 43.06 28.24 -12.33
N SER A 1113 43.57 27.43 -11.39
CA SER A 1113 44.67 26.49 -11.65
C SER A 1113 44.30 25.36 -12.62
N GLY A 1114 43.00 25.10 -12.82
CA GLY A 1114 42.50 23.93 -13.55
C GLY A 1114 42.60 22.61 -12.77
N SER A 1115 43.10 22.63 -11.54
CA SER A 1115 43.06 21.49 -10.62
C SER A 1115 41.62 21.24 -10.13
N PRO A 1116 41.20 19.97 -9.93
CA PRO A 1116 39.92 19.69 -9.29
C PRO A 1116 39.92 19.96 -7.78
N ILE A 1117 41.09 20.02 -7.13
CA ILE A 1117 41.22 20.10 -5.67
C ILE A 1117 40.51 21.33 -5.05
N PRO A 1118 40.66 22.56 -5.57
CA PRO A 1118 39.97 23.73 -5.01
C PRO A 1118 38.45 23.53 -4.94
N GLN A 1119 37.85 22.97 -5.99
CA GLN A 1119 36.41 22.69 -6.02
C GLN A 1119 36.04 21.55 -5.06
N MET A 1120 36.90 20.53 -4.90
CA MET A 1120 36.67 19.46 -3.92
C MET A 1120 36.68 19.96 -2.47
N PHE A 1121 37.54 20.91 -2.13
CA PHE A 1121 37.55 21.53 -0.79
C PHE A 1121 36.29 22.33 -0.54
N ARG A 1122 35.86 23.11 -1.54
CA ARG A 1122 34.58 23.82 -1.53
C ARG A 1122 33.41 22.85 -1.32
N ASN A 1123 33.35 21.75 -2.08
CA ASN A 1123 32.30 20.73 -1.93
C ASN A 1123 32.36 20.04 -0.55
N ALA A 1124 33.55 19.66 -0.08
CA ALA A 1124 33.74 19.02 1.23
C ALA A 1124 33.24 19.92 2.34
N LEU A 1125 33.65 21.18 2.32
CA LEU A 1125 33.26 22.15 3.33
C LEU A 1125 31.77 22.45 3.28
N TYR A 1126 31.19 22.59 2.08
CA TYR A 1126 29.75 22.77 1.93
C TYR A 1126 28.97 21.57 2.47
N TRP A 1127 29.40 20.35 2.13
CA TRP A 1127 28.75 19.11 2.57
C TRP A 1127 28.76 18.93 4.10
N VAL A 1128 29.88 19.24 4.76
CA VAL A 1128 29.96 19.19 6.23
C VAL A 1128 29.20 20.34 6.92
N SER A 1129 28.90 21.43 6.19
CA SER A 1129 28.24 22.63 6.73
C SER A 1129 26.74 22.70 6.41
N SER A 1130 26.27 22.01 5.38
CA SER A 1130 24.84 22.00 5.02
C SER A 1130 24.06 21.19 6.07
N GLY A 1131 23.42 21.88 7.03
CA GLY A 1131 22.69 21.28 8.17
C GLY A 1131 21.47 20.43 7.79
N GLU A 1132 21.18 20.26 6.51
CA GLU A 1132 19.96 19.64 6.00
C GLU A 1132 20.02 18.12 5.84
N ASN A 1133 21.12 17.39 6.13
CA ASN A 1133 20.99 15.92 6.36
C ASN A 1133 21.40 15.41 7.76
N ALA A 1134 21.84 16.28 8.67
CA ALA A 1134 22.14 15.91 10.07
C ALA A 1134 20.90 15.88 10.99
N MET A 1135 19.88 16.70 10.69
CA MET A 1135 18.58 16.67 11.37
C MET A 1135 17.54 15.79 10.63
N ASN A 1136 17.88 15.17 9.50
CA ASN A 1136 16.88 14.78 8.51
C ASN A 1136 16.58 13.26 8.39
N LEU A 1137 17.02 12.44 9.35
CA LEU A 1137 16.31 11.17 9.64
C LEU A 1137 15.11 11.38 10.58
N ALA A 1138 15.22 12.30 11.55
CA ALA A 1138 14.17 12.58 12.54
C ALA A 1138 13.38 13.89 12.29
N SER A 1139 13.81 14.78 11.39
CA SER A 1139 13.06 16.00 11.02
C SER A 1139 12.64 16.10 9.55
N ARG A 1140 13.01 15.12 8.69
CA ARG A 1140 12.14 14.78 7.54
C ARG A 1140 10.79 14.25 8.04
N GLN A 1141 10.75 13.71 9.26
CA GLN A 1141 9.53 13.33 9.98
C GLN A 1141 8.65 14.52 10.41
N THR A 1142 9.13 15.76 10.43
CA THR A 1142 8.33 16.91 10.91
C THR A 1142 8.33 18.14 9.99
N SER A 1143 9.31 18.29 9.10
CA SER A 1143 9.42 19.46 8.20
C SER A 1143 8.72 19.26 6.85
N PHE A 1144 8.40 18.02 6.45
CA PHE A 1144 7.38 17.76 5.40
C PHE A 1144 5.95 17.74 5.95
N ASN A 1145 5.78 17.74 7.27
CA ASN A 1145 4.47 17.85 7.92
C ASN A 1145 4.03 19.31 8.16
N ASN A 1146 4.88 20.30 7.84
CA ASN A 1146 4.57 21.72 8.01
C ASN A 1146 4.70 22.59 6.73
N LEU A 1147 4.91 21.99 5.56
CA LEU A 1147 4.12 22.47 4.41
C LEU A 1147 2.80 21.74 4.49
N SER A 1148 1.77 22.40 5.02
CA SER A 1148 0.40 21.97 4.78
C SER A 1148 0.10 22.11 3.28
N THR A 1149 0.61 21.18 2.46
CA THR A 1149 -0.14 20.80 1.28
C THR A 1149 -1.32 20.02 1.82
N SER A 1150 -2.41 20.73 2.10
CA SER A 1150 -3.75 20.13 2.16
C SER A 1150 -3.85 19.07 1.06
N PRO A 1151 -4.44 17.89 1.33
CA PRO A 1151 -4.56 16.83 0.33
C PRO A 1151 -4.96 17.46 -1.00
N LYS A 1152 -4.07 17.36 -1.99
CA LYS A 1152 -4.11 18.16 -3.23
C LYS A 1152 -5.49 17.98 -3.85
N PHE A 1153 -6.35 18.99 -3.72
CA PHE A 1153 -7.72 18.96 -4.20
C PHE A 1153 -7.70 18.71 -5.71
N THR A 1154 -7.98 17.48 -6.11
CA THR A 1154 -7.87 17.03 -7.50
C THR A 1154 -9.25 17.09 -8.11
N LEU A 1155 -9.54 18.16 -8.85
CA LEU A 1155 -10.83 18.36 -9.50
C LEU A 1155 -10.93 17.55 -10.80
N LYS A 1156 -11.85 16.59 -10.84
CA LYS A 1156 -12.19 15.79 -12.01
C LYS A 1156 -13.65 16.01 -12.42
N ALA A 1157 -13.91 15.96 -13.73
CA ALA A 1157 -15.22 16.18 -14.33
C ALA A 1157 -15.67 14.91 -15.07
N TYR A 1158 -16.86 14.39 -14.73
CA TYR A 1158 -17.38 13.12 -15.26
C TYR A 1158 -18.85 13.21 -15.68
N PRO A 1159 -19.28 12.51 -16.74
CA PRO A 1159 -18.43 11.89 -17.75
C PRO A 1159 -17.67 12.94 -18.56
N ASN A 1160 -16.50 12.59 -19.11
CA ASN A 1160 -15.77 13.44 -20.05
C ASN A 1160 -15.24 12.56 -21.20
N PRO A 1161 -15.81 12.62 -22.42
CA PRO A 1161 -16.75 13.64 -22.90
C PRO A 1161 -18.18 13.54 -22.31
N ALA A 1162 -18.83 14.69 -22.09
CA ALA A 1162 -20.17 14.81 -21.52
C ALA A 1162 -21.24 15.10 -22.57
N THR A 1163 -22.46 14.60 -22.39
CA THR A 1163 -23.60 14.85 -23.30
C THR A 1163 -24.68 15.75 -22.70
N HIS A 1164 -25.18 15.46 -21.50
CA HIS A 1164 -26.32 16.18 -20.91
C HIS A 1164 -26.01 16.77 -19.54
N PHE A 1165 -25.23 16.06 -18.74
CA PHE A 1165 -24.85 16.45 -17.38
C PHE A 1165 -23.35 16.30 -17.18
N LEU A 1166 -22.82 17.08 -16.24
CA LEU A 1166 -21.46 17.03 -15.75
C LEU A 1166 -21.51 16.90 -14.23
N GLU A 1167 -20.78 15.95 -13.67
CA GLU A 1167 -20.56 15.78 -12.25
C GLU A 1167 -19.11 16.15 -11.92
N LEU A 1168 -18.91 16.73 -10.75
CA LEU A 1168 -17.58 17.07 -10.23
C LEU A 1168 -17.36 16.29 -8.93
N ASN A 1169 -16.17 15.74 -8.75
CA ASN A 1169 -15.79 15.14 -7.47
C ASN A 1169 -15.63 16.22 -6.38
N HIS A 1170 -15.65 15.79 -5.11
CA HIS A 1170 -15.60 16.66 -3.93
C HIS A 1170 -16.73 17.70 -3.85
N TRP A 1171 -17.93 17.32 -4.30
CA TRP A 1171 -19.10 18.19 -4.42
C TRP A 1171 -19.41 18.97 -3.12
N GLU A 1172 -19.25 18.30 -1.99
CA GLU A 1172 -19.47 18.81 -0.64
C GLU A 1172 -18.54 19.98 -0.25
N GLN A 1173 -17.40 20.14 -0.93
CA GLN A 1173 -16.42 21.20 -0.68
C GLN A 1173 -16.59 22.39 -1.64
N ILE A 1174 -17.37 22.24 -2.70
CA ILE A 1174 -17.55 23.25 -3.74
C ILE A 1174 -18.59 24.28 -3.28
N LYS A 1175 -18.25 25.57 -3.40
CA LYS A 1175 -19.15 26.71 -3.16
C LYS A 1175 -19.77 27.23 -4.46
N LYS A 1176 -19.01 27.22 -5.55
CA LYS A 1176 -19.46 27.75 -6.85
C LYS A 1176 -18.78 27.02 -8.00
N VAL A 1177 -19.50 26.81 -9.09
CA VAL A 1177 -18.98 26.28 -10.36
C VAL A 1177 -19.22 27.29 -11.46
N THR A 1178 -18.22 27.56 -12.30
CA THR A 1178 -18.32 28.43 -13.47
C THR A 1178 -17.69 27.75 -14.68
N ILE A 1179 -18.38 27.74 -15.82
CA ILE A 1179 -17.92 27.11 -17.06
C ILE A 1179 -17.64 28.18 -18.11
N TYR A 1180 -16.47 28.13 -18.74
CA TYR A 1180 -16.00 29.02 -19.80
C TYR A 1180 -15.75 28.25 -21.10
N ASN A 1181 -15.96 28.90 -22.24
CA ASN A 1181 -15.44 28.40 -23.51
C ASN A 1181 -13.95 28.76 -23.67
N LEU A 1182 -13.29 28.26 -24.72
CA LEU A 1182 -11.86 28.54 -24.98
C LEU A 1182 -11.54 30.03 -25.27
N ALA A 1183 -12.54 30.84 -25.60
CA ALA A 1183 -12.38 32.28 -25.77
C ALA A 1183 -12.48 33.05 -24.42
N GLY A 1184 -12.59 32.35 -23.29
CA GLY A 1184 -12.73 32.95 -21.96
C GLY A 1184 -14.13 33.54 -21.69
N LYS A 1185 -15.12 33.28 -22.56
CA LYS A 1185 -16.50 33.75 -22.34
C LYS A 1185 -17.23 32.77 -21.41
N GLN A 1186 -17.71 33.27 -20.27
CA GLN A 1186 -18.55 32.50 -19.34
C GLN A 1186 -19.82 32.01 -20.04
N GLN A 1187 -20.11 30.72 -19.88
CA GLN A 1187 -21.26 30.03 -20.45
C GLN A 1187 -22.27 29.62 -19.39
N LEU A 1188 -21.80 29.25 -18.20
CA LEU A 1188 -22.64 28.82 -17.08
C LEU A 1188 -21.99 29.23 -15.76
N ALA A 1189 -22.79 29.61 -14.77
CA ALA A 1189 -22.35 29.82 -13.40
C ALA A 1189 -23.43 29.31 -12.42
N LEU A 1190 -23.02 28.54 -11.42
CA LEU A 1190 -23.90 27.93 -10.44
C LEU A 1190 -23.31 28.09 -9.04
N SER A 1191 -24.11 28.58 -8.10
CA SER A 1191 -23.77 28.59 -6.67
C SER A 1191 -24.28 27.30 -6.02
N MET A 1192 -23.44 26.63 -5.25
CA MET A 1192 -23.79 25.36 -4.61
C MET A 1192 -24.46 25.63 -3.26
N THR A 1193 -25.64 25.05 -3.08
CA THR A 1193 -26.37 24.97 -1.80
C THR A 1193 -26.51 23.50 -1.40
N PRO A 1194 -26.85 23.17 -0.13
CA PRO A 1194 -27.06 21.79 0.31
C PRO A 1194 -28.08 21.00 -0.53
N HIS A 1195 -28.99 21.69 -1.22
CA HIS A 1195 -30.02 21.09 -2.09
C HIS A 1195 -29.65 21.11 -3.58
N THR A 1196 -28.44 21.56 -3.95
CA THR A 1196 -28.02 21.60 -5.36
C THR A 1196 -27.63 20.19 -5.84
N SER A 1197 -28.27 19.72 -6.91
CA SER A 1197 -27.99 18.41 -7.51
C SER A 1197 -26.53 18.29 -7.93
N LYS A 1198 -25.90 17.14 -7.63
CA LYS A 1198 -24.53 16.79 -8.07
C LYS A 1198 -24.35 16.77 -9.59
N LYS A 1199 -25.46 16.72 -10.35
CA LYS A 1199 -25.48 16.74 -11.82
C LYS A 1199 -25.69 18.16 -12.34
N ILE A 1200 -24.63 18.77 -12.86
CA ILE A 1200 -24.66 20.07 -13.54
C ILE A 1200 -25.25 19.88 -14.94
N ASN A 1201 -26.41 20.46 -15.21
CA ASN A 1201 -27.02 20.41 -16.54
C ASN A 1201 -26.23 21.27 -17.54
N ILE A 1202 -25.61 20.61 -18.51
CA ILE A 1202 -24.80 21.23 -19.58
C ILE A 1202 -25.45 21.06 -20.97
N LYS A 1203 -26.71 20.61 -21.04
CA LYS A 1203 -27.42 20.36 -22.30
C LYS A 1203 -27.49 21.61 -23.18
N GLY A 1204 -27.54 22.80 -22.57
CA GLY A 1204 -27.58 24.09 -23.27
C GLY A 1204 -26.24 24.59 -23.80
N LEU A 1205 -25.12 23.92 -23.50
CA LEU A 1205 -23.80 24.31 -24.01
C LEU A 1205 -23.60 23.79 -25.45
N PRO A 1206 -22.99 24.58 -26.35
CA PRO A 1206 -22.63 24.10 -27.69
C PRO A 1206 -21.58 22.99 -27.62
N LYS A 1207 -21.45 22.18 -28.68
CA LYS A 1207 -20.41 21.14 -28.76
C LYS A 1207 -19.02 21.79 -28.76
N GLY A 1208 -18.07 21.23 -28.03
CA GLY A 1208 -16.70 21.77 -27.94
C GLY A 1208 -16.00 21.53 -26.60
N LEU A 1209 -14.80 22.08 -26.47
CA LEU A 1209 -13.99 22.03 -25.24
C LEU A 1209 -14.30 23.21 -24.33
N PHE A 1210 -14.50 22.94 -23.03
CA PHE A 1210 -14.81 23.95 -22.01
C PHE A 1210 -13.84 23.84 -20.83
N VAL A 1211 -13.64 24.96 -20.14
CA VAL A 1211 -12.90 25.06 -18.87
C VAL A 1211 -13.90 25.24 -17.75
N VAL A 1212 -13.84 24.38 -16.74
CA VAL A 1212 -14.64 24.47 -15.51
C VAL A 1212 -13.74 25.04 -14.44
N ILE A 1213 -14.18 26.13 -13.80
CA ILE A 1213 -13.53 26.72 -12.64
C ILE A 1213 -14.47 26.54 -11.45
N VAL A 1214 -14.00 25.89 -10.40
CA VAL A 1214 -14.72 25.78 -9.12
C VAL A 1214 -14.10 26.73 -8.11
N GLU A 1215 -14.93 27.34 -7.28
CA GLU A 1215 -14.53 28.02 -6.05
C GLU A 1215 -14.98 27.12 -4.90
N LEU A 1216 -14.05 26.79 -4.01
CA LEU A 1216 -14.31 25.98 -2.82
C LEU A 1216 -14.90 26.83 -1.69
N LYS A 1217 -15.44 26.16 -0.67
CA LYS A 1217 -15.99 26.84 0.53
C LYS A 1217 -14.94 27.65 1.29
N ASP A 1218 -13.66 27.28 1.19
CA ASP A 1218 -12.52 28.00 1.77
C ASP A 1218 -12.03 29.19 0.90
N GLY A 1219 -12.60 29.39 -0.29
CA GLY A 1219 -12.27 30.47 -1.22
C GLY A 1219 -11.23 30.14 -2.30
N HIS A 1220 -10.56 28.99 -2.23
CA HIS A 1220 -9.61 28.57 -3.27
C HIS A 1220 -10.33 28.25 -4.59
N LYS A 1221 -9.62 28.45 -5.72
CA LYS A 1221 -10.15 28.17 -7.06
C LYS A 1221 -9.36 27.08 -7.75
N HIS A 1222 -10.06 26.10 -8.30
CA HIS A 1222 -9.48 25.00 -9.08
C HIS A 1222 -10.07 24.97 -10.48
N GLN A 1223 -9.30 24.49 -11.44
CA GLN A 1223 -9.74 24.39 -12.83
C GLN A 1223 -9.60 22.96 -13.38
N THR A 1224 -10.54 22.57 -14.22
CA THR A 1224 -10.47 21.33 -15.01
C THR A 1224 -11.08 21.57 -16.40
N LYS A 1225 -10.94 20.61 -17.31
CA LYS A 1225 -11.46 20.71 -18.69
C LYS A 1225 -12.41 19.55 -18.98
N PHE A 1226 -13.44 19.79 -19.79
CA PHE A 1226 -14.27 18.73 -20.34
C PHE A 1226 -14.71 19.02 -21.78
N VAL A 1227 -15.02 17.95 -22.51
CA VAL A 1227 -15.52 17.99 -23.89
C VAL A 1227 -17.04 17.77 -23.89
N LYS A 1228 -17.81 18.72 -24.42
CA LYS A 1228 -19.24 18.58 -24.70
C LYS A 1228 -19.44 17.96 -26.08
N LYS A 1229 -20.09 16.80 -26.14
CA LYS A 1229 -20.48 16.10 -27.38
C LYS A 1229 -21.75 16.64 -28.02
#